data_AF-A0A0D1JZ23-F1
#
_entry.id   AF-A0A0D1JZ23-F1
#
_cell.length_a   1.000
_cell.length_b   1.000
_cell.length_c   1.000
_cell.angle_alpha   90.00
_cell.angle_beta   90.00
_cell.angle_gamma   90.00
#
_symmetry.space_group_name_H-M   'P 1'
#
loop_
_entity.id
_entity.type
_entity.pdbx_description
1 polymer ?
#
loop_
_entity_poly.entity_id
_entity_poly.type
_entity_poly.pdbx_seq_one_letter_code
_entity_poly.pdbx_strand_id
1 'polypeptide(L)'
;MRQYADDARKALSDLAKGPKVKPAPGTKPKHASTAGDNSSATTGSSNTGTPGTRPARGPRSTAGVVTDGPTGGHKATESGPKPTTPKTTTNPAGATGPSGPSAPSAPGTGAVITAPTTKAFNPISSLLSAVNLGAMLVPHTPTNPDQMPGVWAVMAWVRRQVEYGGANKRMHPAAPASSVATAPPVTNPLAKPTPLGAVNPLAAPAPLAAVGPLAVPTIVLPTFVDPTVLVANWIYGNVHFGVQSWINSPIGWVVDTGINLLAGQYLIGNGSNGNVINPNGGNGGLWFGDGGKGYSSGLPGVTGGNGGNARGFGNGGSGGNGYSGFGIFTPTAGGNGGNAGGIGNGGKGGAGGNGANGADGLAALGQNGGNGQTGGNGGIGGNGGHIFGIGGTGGAGGKAGNGGHGGSGVLGGGALGGGGNGGNGGNGGVGGKGGKKVGFIGTVGAGGTGGAAGYAGNGGNGSDGSSSLIPDGGKGGDGGNAGTAGAGGFNGSGKKQAATGNASATGGNGGKGGNGFDTITAIGVAGNGGAGGNGGSGGTAGNGGSGGAGGTGGNGANGLAALGENGPNGGHGGAGGNGGAGGTNSGNGGKGGVGGDAGNGGSGGSGVLGGGALGGGGNGGSGGNGGGGGKGGAAAHGTVGAGGQGGAAGFGGNGGNGSDGSSSLIPDGGKGGDGGNAGTSGSGGFNGAGVNQAANGAGGNGGSGGKGGNGFNTITAIGVAGNGGAGGNGGSGGSNGNGGTGGAGGIGGNGADGLAALGQNGPNGGHGGAGGTGGAGGTQAGNGGSGG
;
A
#
# COMPACT_ATOMS: atom_id res chain seq x y z
N MET A 1 10.74 -17.05 -33.93
CA MET A 1 10.87 -17.28 -32.46
C MET A 1 12.12 -18.08 -32.09
N ARG A 2 12.24 -19.39 -32.36
CA ARG A 2 13.45 -20.18 -31.94
C ARG A 2 14.78 -19.52 -32.34
N GLN A 3 14.92 -19.15 -33.61
CA GLN A 3 16.09 -18.46 -34.15
C GLN A 3 16.50 -17.19 -33.36
N TYR A 4 15.53 -16.39 -32.91
CA TYR A 4 15.76 -15.22 -32.05
C TYR A 4 16.29 -15.59 -30.64
N ALA A 5 15.93 -16.76 -30.12
CA ALA A 5 16.46 -17.26 -28.83
C ALA A 5 17.89 -17.80 -28.97
N ASP A 6 18.22 -18.38 -30.14
CA ASP A 6 19.56 -18.89 -30.42
C ASP A 6 20.55 -17.76 -30.76
N ASP A 7 20.11 -16.73 -31.49
CA ASP A 7 20.86 -15.48 -31.69
C ASP A 7 21.11 -14.74 -30.35
N ALA A 8 20.13 -14.69 -29.46
CA ALA A 8 20.29 -14.11 -28.12
C ALA A 8 21.32 -14.88 -27.26
N ARG A 9 21.32 -16.22 -27.30
CA ARG A 9 22.35 -17.05 -26.63
C ARG A 9 23.75 -16.81 -27.19
N LYS A 10 23.87 -16.63 -28.51
CA LYS A 10 25.13 -16.36 -29.18
C LYS A 10 25.70 -15.01 -28.73
N ALA A 11 24.89 -13.94 -28.76
CA ALA A 11 25.29 -12.61 -28.29
C ALA A 11 25.76 -12.62 -26.83
N LEU A 12 25.09 -13.37 -25.95
CA LEU A 12 25.49 -13.52 -24.54
C LEU A 12 26.83 -14.27 -24.38
N SER A 13 27.08 -15.26 -25.24
CA SER A 13 28.32 -16.06 -25.24
C SER A 13 29.54 -15.32 -25.76
N ASP A 14 29.33 -14.32 -26.62
CA ASP A 14 30.41 -13.50 -27.17
C ASP A 14 30.71 -12.29 -26.28
N LEU A 15 29.72 -11.76 -25.55
CA LEU A 15 29.93 -10.74 -24.50
C LEU A 15 30.80 -11.27 -23.33
N ALA A 16 30.73 -12.56 -23.04
CA ALA A 16 31.58 -13.23 -22.04
C ALA A 16 33.07 -13.34 -22.45
N LYS A 17 33.42 -13.04 -23.70
CA LYS A 17 34.79 -13.14 -24.25
C LYS A 17 35.38 -11.75 -24.50
N GLY A 18 35.68 -11.05 -23.41
CA GLY A 18 36.29 -9.71 -23.46
C GLY A 18 37.59 -9.64 -24.29
N PRO A 19 37.92 -8.47 -24.85
CA PRO A 19 39.00 -8.32 -25.83
C PRO A 19 40.39 -8.64 -25.23
N LYS A 20 41.16 -9.49 -25.91
CA LYS A 20 42.53 -9.84 -25.53
C LYS A 20 43.51 -8.70 -25.85
N VAL A 21 43.81 -7.87 -24.86
CA VAL A 21 44.92 -6.90 -24.93
C VAL A 21 46.25 -7.59 -24.66
N LYS A 22 47.28 -7.25 -25.44
CA LYS A 22 48.62 -7.87 -25.40
C LYS A 22 49.55 -7.07 -24.48
N PRO A 23 50.19 -7.65 -23.44
CA PRO A 23 51.13 -6.93 -22.59
C PRO A 23 52.47 -6.64 -23.28
N ALA A 24 53.11 -5.53 -22.90
CA ALA A 24 54.52 -5.23 -23.19
C ALA A 24 55.38 -5.35 -21.89
N PRO A 25 56.70 -5.64 -21.96
CA PRO A 25 57.47 -6.10 -20.80
C PRO A 25 58.38 -5.04 -20.12
N GLY A 26 58.60 -5.21 -18.81
CA GLY A 26 59.60 -4.50 -17.98
C GLY A 26 59.03 -3.35 -17.12
N THR A 27 59.46 -3.11 -15.86
CA THR A 27 60.44 -3.82 -14.99
C THR A 27 60.07 -3.65 -13.49
N LYS A 28 60.59 -4.53 -12.62
CA LYS A 28 60.41 -4.61 -11.13
C LYS A 28 61.23 -3.53 -10.37
N PRO A 29 61.21 -3.38 -9.00
CA PRO A 29 60.66 -4.20 -7.89
C PRO A 29 59.83 -3.39 -6.84
N LYS A 30 59.40 -3.80 -5.61
CA LYS A 30 59.83 -4.83 -4.61
C LYS A 30 58.63 -5.53 -3.89
N HIS A 31 58.94 -6.51 -3.04
CA HIS A 31 58.01 -7.37 -2.27
C HIS A 31 57.63 -6.80 -0.88
N ALA A 32 56.43 -7.17 -0.38
CA ALA A 32 56.09 -7.63 0.99
C ALA A 32 54.54 -7.60 1.16
N SER A 33 53.80 -8.72 1.10
CA SER A 33 53.57 -9.73 2.16
C SER A 33 52.79 -9.22 3.38
N THR A 34 51.47 -9.39 3.37
CA THR A 34 50.56 -9.05 4.49
C THR A 34 50.40 -10.24 5.45
N ALA A 35 50.62 -10.04 6.75
CA ALA A 35 50.30 -10.99 7.82
C ALA A 35 50.24 -10.29 9.19
N GLY A 36 49.48 -10.86 10.14
CA GLY A 36 49.68 -10.66 11.59
C GLY A 36 48.86 -9.55 12.25
N ASP A 37 48.12 -9.93 13.29
CA ASP A 37 47.35 -9.06 14.19
C ASP A 37 48.23 -8.31 15.23
N ASN A 38 47.58 -7.42 15.99
CA ASN A 38 47.99 -6.85 17.30
C ASN A 38 49.14 -5.80 17.32
N SER A 39 49.14 -4.80 18.22
CA SER A 39 48.12 -4.33 19.18
C SER A 39 48.46 -2.93 19.76
N SER A 40 47.50 -2.35 20.51
CA SER A 40 47.69 -1.40 21.63
C SER A 40 48.28 0.02 21.40
N ALA A 41 47.44 1.05 21.60
CA ALA A 41 47.82 2.27 22.34
C ALA A 41 46.58 2.99 22.94
N THR A 42 46.70 3.51 24.16
CA THR A 42 45.60 4.03 25.01
C THR A 42 45.34 5.54 24.95
N THR A 43 44.08 5.95 25.08
CA THR A 43 43.54 7.05 25.93
C THR A 43 42.00 7.06 25.80
N GLY A 44 41.16 7.41 26.79
CA GLY A 44 41.34 7.72 28.22
C GLY A 44 40.03 8.30 28.83
N SER A 45 39.72 8.00 30.12
CA SER A 45 38.45 8.30 30.84
C SER A 45 37.22 7.47 30.39
N SER A 46 36.51 6.66 31.20
CA SER A 46 35.92 6.80 32.57
C SER A 46 34.62 7.63 32.60
N ASN A 47 33.51 7.30 33.29
CA ASN A 47 33.07 6.18 34.19
C ASN A 47 31.50 6.28 34.31
N THR A 48 30.63 5.38 34.80
CA THR A 48 30.55 3.97 35.31
C THR A 48 29.04 3.58 35.30
N GLY A 49 28.54 2.35 35.55
CA GLY A 49 29.12 1.03 35.86
C GLY A 49 28.02 -0.02 36.17
N THR A 50 28.33 -1.33 36.04
CA THR A 50 27.43 -2.48 36.29
C THR A 50 27.51 -2.97 37.75
N PRO A 51 26.56 -3.79 38.28
CA PRO A 51 26.61 -5.26 38.12
C PRO A 51 25.22 -5.95 37.99
N GLY A 52 25.08 -7.23 37.59
CA GLY A 52 26.05 -8.19 37.01
C GLY A 52 26.09 -9.57 37.69
N THR A 53 25.55 -10.62 37.06
CA THR A 53 25.70 -12.04 37.50
C THR A 53 25.67 -13.06 36.34
N ARG A 54 26.69 -13.95 36.26
CA ARG A 54 26.70 -15.25 35.55
C ARG A 54 27.87 -16.10 36.07
N PRO A 55 27.67 -17.39 36.38
CA PRO A 55 28.31 -18.48 35.61
C PRO A 55 27.31 -19.65 35.37
N ALA A 56 27.58 -20.77 34.68
CA ALA A 56 28.86 -21.43 34.35
C ALA A 56 28.94 -22.05 32.93
N ARG A 57 29.28 -23.35 32.81
CA ARG A 57 30.14 -23.97 31.78
C ARG A 57 29.88 -25.49 31.64
N GLY A 58 29.82 -26.05 30.42
CA GLY A 58 29.98 -27.51 30.20
C GLY A 58 29.52 -28.06 28.82
N PRO A 59 30.30 -28.92 28.11
CA PRO A 59 29.94 -29.41 26.76
C PRO A 59 29.92 -30.96 26.60
N ARG A 60 29.47 -31.46 25.43
CA ARG A 60 29.86 -32.79 24.90
C ARG A 60 29.76 -32.88 23.38
N SER A 61 30.50 -33.81 22.77
CA SER A 61 30.58 -34.10 21.33
C SER A 61 30.70 -35.60 21.08
N THR A 62 30.36 -36.09 19.86
CA THR A 62 30.75 -37.40 19.27
C THR A 62 30.50 -37.38 17.74
N ALA A 63 31.20 -38.23 16.98
CA ALA A 63 31.03 -38.49 15.53
C ALA A 63 29.71 -39.25 15.20
N GLY A 64 29.29 -39.55 13.97
CA GLY A 64 29.87 -39.40 12.62
C GLY A 64 30.05 -40.77 11.90
N VAL A 65 29.71 -40.87 10.61
CA VAL A 65 29.85 -42.09 9.76
C VAL A 65 29.94 -41.70 8.26
N VAL A 66 30.45 -42.61 7.42
CA VAL A 66 30.79 -42.42 5.99
C VAL A 66 30.23 -43.58 5.16
N THR A 67 29.76 -43.32 3.91
CA THR A 67 30.06 -44.12 2.69
C THR A 67 29.49 -43.51 1.39
N ASP A 68 30.37 -43.43 0.38
CA ASP A 68 30.26 -43.86 -1.03
C ASP A 68 29.05 -43.52 -1.95
N GLY A 69 29.39 -43.10 -3.19
CA GLY A 69 28.55 -43.28 -4.39
C GLY A 69 28.99 -44.51 -5.21
N PRO A 70 28.37 -44.79 -6.38
CA PRO A 70 28.96 -44.21 -7.60
C PRO A 70 27.96 -43.90 -8.74
N THR A 71 28.52 -43.58 -9.92
CA THR A 71 27.87 -43.16 -11.17
C THR A 71 27.19 -44.28 -11.98
N GLY A 72 26.15 -43.93 -12.74
CA GLY A 72 25.65 -44.72 -13.87
C GLY A 72 24.34 -44.16 -14.47
N GLY A 73 24.10 -44.37 -15.77
CA GLY A 73 22.83 -44.05 -16.43
C GLY A 73 22.79 -44.63 -17.84
N HIS A 74 21.63 -44.67 -18.51
CA HIS A 74 21.49 -44.83 -19.98
C HIS A 74 20.03 -44.65 -20.47
N LYS A 75 19.87 -44.57 -21.80
CA LYS A 75 18.64 -44.61 -22.63
C LYS A 75 17.85 -45.93 -22.46
N ALA A 76 16.63 -46.14 -23.01
CA ALA A 76 15.49 -45.31 -23.47
C ALA A 76 14.40 -46.25 -24.05
N THR A 77 13.21 -45.74 -24.41
CA THR A 77 12.26 -46.42 -25.32
C THR A 77 11.45 -45.40 -26.15
N GLU A 78 11.02 -45.81 -27.35
CA GLU A 78 10.22 -45.02 -28.30
C GLU A 78 8.88 -45.70 -28.59
N SER A 79 7.90 -44.97 -29.13
CA SER A 79 6.92 -45.52 -30.09
C SER A 79 6.15 -44.41 -30.83
N GLY A 80 5.94 -44.59 -32.14
CA GLY A 80 4.95 -43.87 -32.96
C GLY A 80 3.60 -44.63 -33.01
N PRO A 81 2.61 -44.25 -33.85
CA PRO A 81 2.81 -43.93 -35.28
C PRO A 81 1.91 -42.78 -35.85
N LYS A 82 1.85 -42.65 -37.19
CA LYS A 82 1.19 -41.59 -38.00
C LYS A 82 1.06 -42.12 -39.46
N PRO A 83 -0.09 -42.04 -40.19
CA PRO A 83 -0.69 -40.76 -40.63
C PRO A 83 -2.24 -40.73 -40.88
N THR A 84 -2.79 -39.56 -41.26
CA THR A 84 -3.83 -39.41 -42.33
C THR A 84 -4.06 -37.94 -42.73
N THR A 85 -4.63 -37.70 -43.92
CA THR A 85 -5.03 -36.39 -44.50
C THR A 85 -6.12 -36.59 -45.57
N PRO A 86 -6.99 -35.59 -45.81
CA PRO A 86 -7.22 -35.17 -47.21
C PRO A 86 -7.47 -33.64 -47.42
N LYS A 87 -7.75 -33.30 -48.70
CA LYS A 87 -7.95 -32.00 -49.40
C LYS A 87 -9.18 -31.17 -48.87
N THR A 88 -9.52 -29.94 -49.31
CA THR A 88 -9.38 -29.31 -50.66
C THR A 88 -9.50 -27.76 -50.70
N THR A 89 -8.82 -27.14 -51.68
CA THR A 89 -8.92 -25.81 -52.34
C THR A 89 -10.04 -24.78 -52.06
N THR A 90 -9.68 -23.49 -52.08
CA THR A 90 -10.16 -22.44 -53.04
C THR A 90 -9.26 -21.17 -53.05
N ASN A 91 -9.33 -20.38 -54.15
CA ASN A 91 -8.71 -19.06 -54.44
C ASN A 91 -9.44 -18.49 -55.71
N PRO A 92 -9.33 -17.22 -56.22
CA PRO A 92 -8.16 -16.32 -56.21
C PRO A 92 -8.46 -14.77 -56.16
N ALA A 93 -7.44 -13.98 -56.56
CA ALA A 93 -7.43 -12.54 -56.92
C ALA A 93 -7.38 -11.49 -55.79
N GLY A 94 -6.62 -10.39 -55.90
CA GLY A 94 -5.73 -9.95 -57.00
C GLY A 94 -4.70 -8.88 -56.59
N ALA A 95 -3.76 -8.58 -57.49
CA ALA A 95 -2.70 -7.55 -57.35
C ALA A 95 -3.19 -6.17 -57.89
N THR A 96 -2.48 -5.03 -57.86
CA THR A 96 -1.04 -4.72 -58.05
C THR A 96 -0.55 -3.48 -57.27
N GLY A 97 0.76 -3.19 -57.38
CA GLY A 97 1.44 -2.03 -56.75
C GLY A 97 1.51 -0.75 -57.62
N PRO A 98 2.28 0.27 -57.17
CA PRO A 98 2.15 1.67 -57.62
C PRO A 98 3.09 2.10 -58.77
N SER A 99 2.84 3.30 -59.32
CA SER A 99 3.66 4.00 -60.30
C SER A 99 3.87 5.48 -59.94
N GLY A 100 4.88 6.13 -60.55
CA GLY A 100 5.38 7.47 -60.18
C GLY A 100 4.80 8.67 -60.96
N PRO A 101 5.32 9.89 -60.72
CA PRO A 101 4.71 11.15 -61.15
C PRO A 101 5.14 11.65 -62.54
N SER A 102 4.34 12.57 -63.10
CA SER A 102 4.64 13.34 -64.32
C SER A 102 4.63 14.86 -64.06
N ALA A 103 5.44 15.61 -64.81
CA ALA A 103 5.64 17.06 -64.68
C ALA A 103 4.70 17.89 -65.59
N PRO A 104 4.53 19.21 -65.38
CA PRO A 104 3.43 19.99 -65.95
C PRO A 104 3.72 20.64 -67.31
N SER A 105 2.65 21.13 -67.96
CA SER A 105 2.68 21.97 -69.17
C SER A 105 2.20 23.41 -68.87
N ALA A 106 2.55 24.36 -69.74
CA ALA A 106 2.25 25.80 -69.61
C ALA A 106 2.30 26.49 -71.01
N PRO A 107 1.95 27.78 -71.17
CA PRO A 107 1.20 28.70 -70.30
C PRO A 107 -0.04 29.34 -71.01
N GLY A 108 -0.77 30.22 -70.30
CA GLY A 108 -1.76 31.16 -70.86
C GLY A 108 -1.47 32.60 -70.40
N THR A 109 -1.86 33.62 -71.18
CA THR A 109 -1.32 34.99 -71.08
C THR A 109 -2.32 36.09 -70.65
N GLY A 110 -1.80 37.13 -69.98
CA GLY A 110 -2.50 38.38 -69.66
C GLY A 110 -2.33 38.80 -68.19
N ALA A 111 -2.06 40.06 -67.83
CA ALA A 111 -1.70 41.24 -68.63
C ALA A 111 -0.81 42.20 -67.79
N VAL A 112 -0.13 43.15 -68.44
CA VAL A 112 0.81 44.10 -67.80
C VAL A 112 0.08 45.38 -67.38
N ILE A 113 0.35 45.89 -66.17
CA ILE A 113 0.05 47.27 -65.75
C ILE A 113 1.29 47.89 -65.09
N THR A 114 1.56 49.15 -65.43
CA THR A 114 2.79 49.90 -65.13
C THR A 114 2.82 50.47 -63.71
N ALA A 115 4.00 50.60 -63.11
CA ALA A 115 4.19 51.24 -61.80
C ALA A 115 4.24 52.79 -61.87
N PRO A 116 3.64 53.52 -60.92
CA PRO A 116 3.89 54.94 -60.67
C PRO A 116 5.09 55.14 -59.71
N THR A 117 5.62 56.37 -59.66
CA THR A 117 6.93 56.70 -59.06
C THR A 117 6.88 57.30 -57.65
N THR A 118 8.06 57.63 -57.11
CA THR A 118 8.37 57.85 -55.69
C THR A 118 7.89 59.18 -55.09
N LYS A 119 7.50 59.14 -53.80
CA LYS A 119 7.80 60.18 -52.81
C LYS A 119 8.21 59.54 -51.48
N ALA A 120 9.12 60.19 -50.75
CA ALA A 120 9.66 59.68 -49.50
C ALA A 120 8.72 59.95 -48.30
N PHE A 121 8.63 59.01 -47.37
CA PHE A 121 7.99 59.17 -46.07
C PHE A 121 9.04 59.19 -44.95
N ASN A 122 8.96 60.18 -44.07
CA ASN A 122 9.77 60.25 -42.85
C ASN A 122 9.07 59.49 -41.69
N PRO A 123 9.81 58.86 -40.77
CA PRO A 123 9.23 57.86 -39.85
C PRO A 123 8.70 58.46 -38.53
N ILE A 124 7.38 58.44 -38.32
CA ILE A 124 6.74 58.71 -37.01
C ILE A 124 5.54 57.76 -36.79
N SER A 125 5.43 57.20 -35.57
CA SER A 125 4.28 56.44 -35.02
C SER A 125 3.89 55.11 -35.69
N SER A 126 4.55 54.01 -35.27
CA SER A 126 4.32 52.65 -35.81
C SER A 126 3.00 51.97 -35.40
N LEU A 127 2.20 52.54 -34.49
CA LEU A 127 1.01 51.86 -33.97
C LEU A 127 -0.22 51.99 -34.88
N LEU A 128 -0.40 53.15 -35.55
CA LEU A 128 -1.58 53.42 -36.37
C LEU A 128 -1.54 52.69 -37.73
N SER A 129 -0.34 52.42 -38.25
CA SER A 129 -0.12 51.66 -39.49
C SER A 129 -0.65 50.22 -39.40
N ALA A 130 -0.38 49.53 -38.29
CA ALA A 130 -0.81 48.14 -38.09
C ALA A 130 -2.33 47.97 -38.06
N VAL A 131 -3.07 48.96 -37.53
CA VAL A 131 -4.54 48.96 -37.51
C VAL A 131 -5.10 49.07 -38.93
N ASN A 132 -4.54 49.96 -39.75
CA ASN A 132 -5.00 50.15 -41.14
C ASN A 132 -4.67 48.95 -42.04
N LEU A 133 -3.51 48.29 -41.87
CA LEU A 133 -3.23 47.04 -42.60
C LEU A 133 -4.15 45.90 -42.14
N GLY A 134 -4.43 45.79 -40.83
CA GLY A 134 -5.33 44.77 -40.28
C GLY A 134 -6.77 44.87 -40.80
N ALA A 135 -7.28 46.10 -40.96
CA ALA A 135 -8.61 46.35 -41.51
C ALA A 135 -8.73 46.07 -43.02
N MET A 136 -7.61 45.95 -43.75
CA MET A 136 -7.59 45.86 -45.21
C MET A 136 -7.60 44.43 -45.76
N LEU A 137 -7.35 43.41 -44.92
CA LEU A 137 -7.26 41.99 -45.34
C LEU A 137 -8.33 41.07 -44.74
N VAL A 138 -9.24 41.57 -43.89
CA VAL A 138 -10.31 40.75 -43.29
C VAL A 138 -11.66 41.47 -43.38
N PRO A 139 -12.62 41.01 -44.21
CA PRO A 139 -14.01 41.45 -44.07
C PRO A 139 -14.56 40.95 -42.72
N HIS A 140 -15.39 41.77 -42.06
CA HIS A 140 -15.94 41.56 -40.71
C HIS A 140 -15.03 41.90 -39.51
N THR A 141 -14.24 42.98 -39.59
CA THR A 141 -13.76 43.65 -38.36
C THR A 141 -14.93 44.33 -37.61
N PRO A 142 -15.13 44.10 -36.29
CA PRO A 142 -16.27 44.69 -35.55
C PRO A 142 -16.19 46.21 -35.43
N THR A 143 -17.27 46.91 -35.83
CA THR A 143 -17.39 48.38 -35.74
C THR A 143 -18.24 48.87 -34.57
N ASN A 144 -19.17 48.04 -34.06
CA ASN A 144 -20.16 48.43 -33.05
C ASN A 144 -19.95 47.73 -31.68
N PRO A 145 -20.42 48.31 -30.55
CA PRO A 145 -20.13 47.79 -29.21
C PRO A 145 -20.69 46.40 -28.91
N ASP A 146 -21.83 46.08 -29.52
CA ASP A 146 -22.72 44.98 -29.12
C ASP A 146 -22.12 43.59 -29.38
N GLN A 147 -21.12 43.51 -30.27
CA GLN A 147 -20.46 42.26 -30.65
C GLN A 147 -19.37 41.82 -29.65
N MET A 148 -18.81 42.74 -28.84
CA MET A 148 -17.79 42.39 -27.83
C MET A 148 -17.93 43.23 -26.53
N PRO A 149 -18.97 42.99 -25.71
CA PRO A 149 -19.27 43.83 -24.54
C PRO A 149 -18.11 43.97 -23.54
N GLY A 150 -17.36 42.89 -23.29
CA GLY A 150 -16.22 42.89 -22.38
C GLY A 150 -15.04 43.77 -22.87
N VAL A 151 -14.83 43.87 -24.18
CA VAL A 151 -13.78 44.72 -24.76
C VAL A 151 -14.16 46.19 -24.60
N TRP A 152 -15.42 46.54 -24.88
CA TRP A 152 -15.91 47.91 -24.68
C TRP A 152 -15.96 48.32 -23.21
N ALA A 153 -16.26 47.41 -22.29
CA ALA A 153 -16.14 47.66 -20.85
C ALA A 153 -14.70 48.01 -20.42
N VAL A 154 -13.70 47.29 -20.94
CA VAL A 154 -12.28 47.61 -20.70
C VAL A 154 -11.89 48.95 -21.34
N MET A 155 -12.32 49.25 -22.57
CA MET A 155 -12.02 50.51 -23.25
C MET A 155 -12.76 51.73 -22.63
N ALA A 156 -13.89 51.51 -21.95
CA ALA A 156 -14.55 52.52 -21.13
C ALA A 156 -13.81 52.73 -19.79
N TRP A 157 -13.38 51.64 -19.14
CA TRP A 157 -12.56 51.71 -17.92
C TRP A 157 -11.22 52.41 -18.16
N VAL A 158 -10.52 52.12 -19.26
CA VAL A 158 -9.27 52.80 -19.64
C VAL A 158 -9.50 54.29 -19.84
N ARG A 159 -10.55 54.71 -20.56
CA ARG A 159 -10.91 56.14 -20.70
C ARG A 159 -11.10 56.81 -19.33
N ARG A 160 -11.82 56.15 -18.41
CA ARG A 160 -12.06 56.64 -17.04
C ARG A 160 -10.81 56.73 -16.16
N GLN A 161 -9.72 56.02 -16.50
CA GLN A 161 -8.43 56.15 -15.78
C GLN A 161 -7.59 57.33 -16.27
N VAL A 162 -7.76 57.77 -17.53
CA VAL A 162 -7.00 58.92 -18.09
C VAL A 162 -7.39 60.24 -17.41
N GLU A 163 -8.63 60.37 -16.93
CA GLU A 163 -9.14 61.58 -16.26
C GLU A 163 -8.66 61.75 -14.80
N TYR A 164 -7.99 60.75 -14.20
CA TYR A 164 -7.58 60.74 -12.78
C TYR A 164 -6.09 60.51 -12.53
N GLY A 165 -5.24 60.79 -13.53
CA GLY A 165 -3.80 60.53 -13.44
C GLY A 165 -3.00 61.51 -12.56
N GLY A 166 -2.96 61.31 -11.23
CA GLY A 166 -2.06 62.14 -10.40
C GLY A 166 -2.03 62.00 -8.87
N ALA A 167 -1.76 60.83 -8.29
CA ALA A 167 -1.26 60.75 -6.89
C ALA A 167 -0.55 59.43 -6.53
N ASN A 168 0.76 59.47 -6.22
CA ASN A 168 1.49 58.34 -5.64
C ASN A 168 1.52 58.43 -4.10
N LYS A 169 0.66 57.69 -3.38
CA LYS A 169 0.88 57.34 -1.96
C LYS A 169 0.45 55.91 -1.63
N ARG A 170 1.26 55.25 -0.80
CA ARG A 170 0.96 53.94 -0.19
C ARG A 170 -0.09 54.08 0.91
N MET A 171 -0.99 53.11 1.06
CA MET A 171 -1.60 52.77 2.35
C MET A 171 -1.82 51.25 2.47
N HIS A 172 -1.79 50.75 3.71
CA HIS A 172 -2.18 49.37 4.04
C HIS A 172 -3.71 49.21 4.10
N PRO A 173 -4.23 47.98 4.02
CA PRO A 173 -5.68 47.73 4.16
C PRO A 173 -6.14 47.89 5.61
N ALA A 174 -7.29 48.54 5.80
CA ALA A 174 -8.15 48.37 6.97
C ALA A 174 -9.34 47.46 6.60
N ALA A 175 -9.98 46.84 7.60
CA ALA A 175 -11.04 45.86 7.39
C ALA A 175 -12.34 46.48 6.83
N PRO A 176 -13.13 45.73 6.02
CA PRO A 176 -14.40 46.21 5.48
C PRO A 176 -15.51 46.22 6.54
N ALA A 177 -16.36 47.25 6.51
CA ALA A 177 -17.66 47.27 7.17
C ALA A 177 -18.77 46.96 6.16
N SER A 178 -19.78 46.20 6.57
CA SER A 178 -20.86 45.72 5.70
C SER A 178 -21.89 46.80 5.37
N SER A 179 -22.40 46.81 4.14
CA SER A 179 -23.62 47.54 3.75
C SER A 179 -24.64 46.59 3.13
N VAL A 180 -25.92 46.81 3.43
CA VAL A 180 -27.05 45.94 3.04
C VAL A 180 -27.97 46.68 2.07
N ALA A 181 -28.32 46.03 0.96
CA ALA A 181 -29.39 46.43 0.03
C ALA A 181 -29.95 45.16 -0.64
N THR A 182 -31.05 44.58 -0.13
CA THR A 182 -32.45 44.82 -0.56
C THR A 182 -32.76 44.40 -2.00
N ALA A 183 -33.58 43.36 -2.15
CA ALA A 183 -34.18 42.91 -3.42
C ALA A 183 -35.71 43.06 -3.38
N PRO A 184 -36.40 43.24 -4.53
CA PRO A 184 -37.86 43.42 -4.59
C PRO A 184 -38.65 42.10 -4.44
N PRO A 185 -39.94 42.13 -4.04
CA PRO A 185 -40.68 40.95 -3.59
C PRO A 185 -41.73 40.39 -4.58
N VAL A 186 -42.06 39.10 -4.45
CA VAL A 186 -43.35 38.51 -4.90
C VAL A 186 -43.85 37.42 -3.93
N THR A 187 -45.01 37.69 -3.32
CA THR A 187 -46.10 36.80 -2.84
C THR A 187 -45.85 35.34 -2.38
N ASN A 188 -46.30 35.05 -1.15
CA ASN A 188 -46.55 33.73 -0.51
C ASN A 188 -47.91 33.12 -1.00
N PRO A 189 -48.39 31.88 -0.67
CA PRO A 189 -48.51 31.34 0.71
C PRO A 189 -48.27 29.81 0.96
N LEU A 190 -47.42 29.52 1.96
CA LEU A 190 -47.59 28.60 3.11
C LEU A 190 -48.64 27.43 3.09
N ALA A 191 -48.21 26.20 3.44
CA ALA A 191 -49.05 25.12 4.01
C ALA A 191 -48.27 24.13 4.94
N LYS A 192 -48.93 23.56 5.96
CA LYS A 192 -48.44 22.62 7.03
C LYS A 192 -49.69 22.15 7.85
N PRO A 193 -49.79 20.97 8.56
CA PRO A 193 -48.80 19.93 8.96
C PRO A 193 -49.12 18.43 8.63
N THR A 194 -48.24 17.56 9.15
CA THR A 194 -48.24 16.09 9.43
C THR A 194 -49.52 15.47 10.07
N PRO A 195 -49.74 14.11 10.15
CA PRO A 195 -48.72 13.04 10.33
C PRO A 195 -48.91 11.61 9.71
N LEU A 196 -47.83 10.80 9.85
CA LEU A 196 -47.63 9.33 9.88
C LEU A 196 -48.65 8.32 9.28
N GLY A 197 -48.14 7.42 8.44
CA GLY A 197 -48.69 6.10 8.10
C GLY A 197 -47.61 5.23 7.40
N ALA A 198 -47.34 4.01 7.88
CA ALA A 198 -46.06 3.32 7.62
C ALA A 198 -46.04 2.33 6.43
N VAL A 199 -44.89 2.23 5.75
CA VAL A 199 -44.30 0.97 5.23
C VAL A 199 -42.77 1.07 5.10
N ASN A 200 -42.07 0.06 5.63
CA ASN A 200 -40.68 -0.39 5.39
C ASN A 200 -39.49 0.63 5.34
N PRO A 201 -38.55 0.58 6.31
CA PRO A 201 -37.26 1.29 6.22
C PRO A 201 -36.21 0.49 5.43
N LEU A 202 -35.66 1.09 4.37
CA LEU A 202 -34.49 0.60 3.64
C LEU A 202 -33.21 0.72 4.50
N ALA A 203 -32.18 -0.08 4.20
CA ALA A 203 -30.93 -0.17 4.96
C ALA A 203 -30.30 1.21 5.29
N ALA A 204 -29.92 1.39 6.55
CA ALA A 204 -29.42 2.67 7.06
C ALA A 204 -28.08 3.07 6.42
N PRO A 205 -27.97 4.27 5.81
CA PRO A 205 -26.70 4.76 5.27
C PRO A 205 -25.71 5.15 6.38
N ALA A 206 -24.43 5.24 6.00
CA ALA A 206 -23.32 5.52 6.91
C ALA A 206 -23.50 6.84 7.70
N PRO A 207 -22.96 6.92 8.95
CA PRO A 207 -23.07 8.12 9.77
C PRO A 207 -22.47 9.33 9.05
N LEU A 208 -23.26 10.41 9.06
CA LEU A 208 -23.04 11.72 8.45
C LEU A 208 -21.54 12.04 8.24
N ALA A 209 -21.07 11.83 7.00
CA ALA A 209 -19.77 12.35 6.59
C ALA A 209 -19.76 13.86 6.87
N ALA A 210 -18.74 14.34 7.59
CA ALA A 210 -18.59 15.76 7.84
C ALA A 210 -18.65 16.49 6.50
N VAL A 211 -19.58 17.44 6.35
CA VAL A 211 -19.71 18.26 5.15
C VAL A 211 -18.51 19.19 5.11
N GLY A 212 -17.39 18.67 4.61
CA GLY A 212 -16.23 19.47 4.23
C GLY A 212 -16.75 20.61 3.36
N PRO A 213 -16.37 21.87 3.67
CA PRO A 213 -17.11 23.04 3.21
C PRO A 213 -17.31 22.98 1.70
N LEU A 214 -18.60 23.01 1.29
CA LEU A 214 -19.06 22.97 -0.10
C LEU A 214 -18.06 23.68 -0.98
N ALA A 215 -17.36 22.92 -1.83
CA ALA A 215 -16.06 23.30 -2.38
C ALA A 215 -16.06 24.74 -2.89
N VAL A 216 -15.67 25.66 -2.01
CA VAL A 216 -15.69 27.08 -2.32
C VAL A 216 -14.71 27.21 -3.47
N PRO A 217 -15.14 27.65 -4.67
CA PRO A 217 -14.19 27.94 -5.71
C PRO A 217 -13.32 29.03 -5.10
N THR A 218 -12.07 28.69 -4.76
CA THR A 218 -11.13 29.68 -4.23
C THR A 218 -10.96 30.67 -5.37
N ILE A 219 -11.71 31.77 -5.30
CA ILE A 219 -11.63 32.86 -6.25
C ILE A 219 -10.24 33.42 -6.02
N VAL A 220 -9.30 32.92 -6.83
CA VAL A 220 -8.01 33.53 -7.04
C VAL A 220 -8.35 34.89 -7.64
N LEU A 221 -8.54 35.88 -6.75
CA LEU A 221 -8.73 37.27 -7.11
C LEU A 221 -7.68 37.57 -8.18
N PRO A 222 -8.09 37.97 -9.40
CA PRO A 222 -7.20 37.96 -10.55
C PRO A 222 -6.02 38.86 -10.22
N THR A 223 -4.84 38.26 -10.07
CA THR A 223 -3.59 39.00 -9.86
C THR A 223 -3.42 39.88 -11.09
N PHE A 224 -3.70 41.18 -10.93
CA PHE A 224 -4.02 42.11 -12.02
C PHE A 224 -3.22 41.80 -13.29
N VAL A 225 -3.89 41.15 -14.24
CA VAL A 225 -3.29 40.84 -15.53
C VAL A 225 -3.16 42.17 -16.25
N ASP A 226 -1.91 42.56 -16.51
CA ASP A 226 -1.59 43.80 -17.22
C ASP A 226 -2.47 43.93 -18.47
N PRO A 227 -3.33 44.97 -18.57
CA PRO A 227 -4.19 45.18 -19.73
C PRO A 227 -3.41 45.20 -21.04
N THR A 228 -2.15 45.65 -21.00
CA THR A 228 -1.21 45.63 -22.14
C THR A 228 -0.94 44.20 -22.61
N VAL A 229 -0.71 43.26 -21.69
CA VAL A 229 -0.51 41.83 -22.00
C VAL A 229 -1.81 41.20 -22.49
N LEU A 230 -2.97 41.58 -21.93
CA LEU A 230 -4.26 41.06 -22.35
C LEU A 230 -4.60 41.47 -23.81
N VAL A 231 -4.45 42.75 -24.13
CA VAL A 231 -4.66 43.31 -25.48
C VAL A 231 -3.61 42.76 -26.46
N ALA A 232 -2.33 42.75 -26.10
CA ALA A 232 -1.28 42.20 -26.95
C ALA A 232 -1.48 40.70 -27.24
N ASN A 233 -1.96 39.91 -26.28
CA ASN A 233 -2.28 38.50 -26.50
C ASN A 233 -3.53 38.31 -27.39
N TRP A 234 -4.51 39.22 -27.32
CA TRP A 234 -5.65 39.20 -28.26
C TRP A 234 -5.20 39.55 -29.69
N ILE A 235 -4.37 40.58 -29.87
CA ILE A 235 -3.79 40.92 -31.20
C ILE A 235 -2.96 39.74 -31.72
N TYR A 236 -2.07 39.19 -30.89
CA TYR A 236 -1.25 38.03 -31.25
C TYR A 236 -2.11 36.82 -31.67
N GLY A 237 -3.16 36.50 -30.91
CA GLY A 237 -4.04 35.37 -31.21
C GLY A 237 -4.74 35.48 -32.57
N ASN A 238 -5.24 36.67 -32.93
CA ASN A 238 -5.88 36.90 -34.23
C ASN A 238 -4.87 36.83 -35.39
N VAL A 239 -3.70 37.48 -35.26
CA VAL A 239 -2.65 37.43 -36.29
C VAL A 239 -2.10 36.01 -36.44
N HIS A 240 -1.91 35.29 -35.33
CA HIS A 240 -1.46 33.90 -35.33
C HIS A 240 -2.46 32.96 -36.00
N PHE A 241 -3.76 33.11 -35.71
CA PHE A 241 -4.81 32.35 -36.40
C PHE A 241 -4.80 32.59 -37.93
N GLY A 242 -4.60 33.83 -38.37
CA GLY A 242 -4.45 34.17 -39.79
C GLY A 242 -3.21 33.52 -40.44
N VAL A 243 -2.03 33.63 -39.81
CA VAL A 243 -0.79 33.00 -40.29
C VAL A 243 -0.91 31.47 -40.32
N GLN A 244 -1.56 30.87 -39.33
CA GLN A 244 -1.82 29.42 -39.31
C GLN A 244 -2.84 29.00 -40.38
N SER A 245 -3.83 29.83 -40.68
CA SER A 245 -4.77 29.57 -41.77
C SER A 245 -4.09 29.66 -43.15
N TRP A 246 -3.10 30.54 -43.32
CA TRP A 246 -2.25 30.56 -44.52
C TRP A 246 -1.40 29.28 -44.66
N ILE A 247 -0.56 28.99 -43.66
CA ILE A 247 0.44 27.89 -43.71
C ILE A 247 -0.22 26.52 -43.93
N ASN A 248 -1.43 26.30 -43.42
CA ASN A 248 -2.15 25.04 -43.59
C ASN A 248 -3.10 25.03 -44.80
N SER A 249 -3.11 26.08 -45.64
CA SER A 249 -3.96 26.15 -46.85
C SER A 249 -3.29 25.49 -48.07
N PRO A 250 -4.07 24.96 -49.04
CA PRO A 250 -3.51 24.38 -50.26
C PRO A 250 -2.70 25.37 -51.12
N ILE A 251 -3.06 26.66 -51.10
CA ILE A 251 -2.35 27.72 -51.83
C ILE A 251 -1.06 28.10 -51.09
N GLY A 252 -1.14 28.30 -49.77
CA GLY A 252 0.02 28.60 -48.93
C GLY A 252 1.09 27.52 -49.04
N TRP A 253 0.71 26.24 -49.01
CA TRP A 253 1.66 25.13 -49.17
C TRP A 253 2.51 25.24 -50.46
N VAL A 254 1.89 25.55 -51.60
CA VAL A 254 2.61 25.69 -52.88
C VAL A 254 3.56 26.90 -52.87
N VAL A 255 3.09 28.05 -52.36
CA VAL A 255 3.86 29.30 -52.30
C VAL A 255 5.03 29.19 -51.31
N ASP A 256 4.76 28.71 -50.10
CA ASP A 256 5.74 28.55 -49.03
C ASP A 256 6.81 27.52 -49.42
N THR A 257 6.44 26.42 -50.09
CA THR A 257 7.41 25.46 -50.65
C THR A 257 8.31 26.12 -51.70
N GLY A 258 7.77 26.95 -52.60
CA GLY A 258 8.55 27.71 -53.57
C GLY A 258 9.54 28.68 -52.92
N ILE A 259 9.09 29.44 -51.91
CA ILE A 259 9.93 30.40 -51.17
C ILE A 259 11.06 29.69 -50.40
N ASN A 260 10.74 28.60 -49.69
CA ASN A 260 11.73 27.83 -48.94
C ASN A 260 12.79 27.19 -49.85
N LEU A 261 12.38 26.68 -51.02
CA LEU A 261 13.28 26.10 -52.02
C LEU A 261 14.20 27.16 -52.64
N LEU A 262 13.66 28.32 -53.00
CA LEU A 262 14.41 29.43 -53.58
C LEU A 262 15.41 30.05 -52.59
N ALA A 263 15.08 30.08 -51.30
CA ALA A 263 15.95 30.58 -50.24
C ALA A 263 16.98 29.56 -49.71
N GLY A 264 16.84 28.27 -50.05
CA GLY A 264 17.66 27.18 -49.51
C GLY A 264 17.53 26.99 -47.99
N GLN A 265 16.50 27.57 -47.36
CA GLN A 265 16.28 27.55 -45.91
C GLN A 265 14.80 27.40 -45.58
N TYR A 266 14.50 26.80 -44.44
CA TYR A 266 13.14 26.70 -43.91
C TYR A 266 12.74 28.04 -43.26
N LEU A 267 12.20 28.95 -44.06
CA LEU A 267 11.78 30.29 -43.66
C LEU A 267 10.33 30.34 -43.18
N ILE A 268 9.43 29.64 -43.88
CA ILE A 268 7.98 29.66 -43.62
C ILE A 268 7.48 28.22 -43.48
N GLY A 269 6.83 27.91 -42.35
CA GLY A 269 6.16 26.64 -42.13
C GLY A 269 6.28 26.12 -40.69
N ASN A 270 5.29 25.31 -40.28
CA ASN A 270 5.27 24.69 -38.95
C ASN A 270 6.23 23.50 -38.88
N GLY A 271 6.97 23.39 -37.77
CA GLY A 271 7.85 22.26 -37.53
C GLY A 271 7.09 20.94 -37.40
N SER A 272 7.59 19.87 -38.01
CA SER A 272 6.96 18.54 -37.96
C SER A 272 6.77 18.05 -36.52
N ASN A 273 5.62 17.45 -36.21
CA ASN A 273 5.44 16.77 -34.93
C ASN A 273 6.42 15.59 -34.80
N GLY A 274 6.95 15.39 -33.59
CA GLY A 274 7.78 14.24 -33.25
C GLY A 274 6.99 12.94 -33.32
N ASN A 275 7.69 11.84 -33.61
CA ASN A 275 7.13 10.50 -33.74
C ASN A 275 7.96 9.48 -32.93
N VAL A 276 7.61 8.19 -33.04
CA VAL A 276 8.26 7.12 -32.25
C VAL A 276 9.75 6.92 -32.55
N ILE A 277 10.23 7.34 -33.73
CA ILE A 277 11.64 7.22 -34.15
C ILE A 277 12.41 8.50 -33.78
N ASN A 278 11.82 9.66 -34.06
CA ASN A 278 12.34 10.98 -33.70
C ASN A 278 11.36 11.67 -32.72
N PRO A 279 11.50 11.47 -31.39
CA PRO A 279 10.50 11.96 -30.43
C PRO A 279 10.38 13.48 -30.37
N ASN A 280 11.46 14.21 -30.64
CA ASN A 280 11.44 15.67 -30.58
C ASN A 280 10.69 16.26 -31.79
N GLY A 281 9.86 17.27 -31.55
CA GLY A 281 9.27 18.08 -32.61
C GLY A 281 10.32 18.90 -33.37
N GLY A 282 10.14 19.04 -34.68
CA GLY A 282 10.95 19.90 -35.53
C GLY A 282 10.77 21.38 -35.18
N ASN A 283 11.80 22.19 -35.43
CA ASN A 283 11.68 23.64 -35.28
C ASN A 283 10.77 24.23 -36.38
N GLY A 284 10.06 25.30 -36.06
CA GLY A 284 9.32 26.10 -37.05
C GLY A 284 10.25 26.94 -37.94
N GLY A 285 9.65 27.52 -38.98
CA GLY A 285 10.33 28.39 -39.95
C GLY A 285 11.06 29.57 -39.30
N LEU A 286 12.15 30.01 -39.96
CA LEU A 286 12.99 31.11 -39.48
C LEU A 286 12.24 32.44 -39.35
N TRP A 287 11.22 32.67 -40.19
CA TRP A 287 10.41 33.89 -40.21
C TRP A 287 8.99 33.66 -39.69
N PHE A 288 8.32 32.57 -40.11
CA PHE A 288 6.96 32.25 -39.68
C PHE A 288 6.79 30.74 -39.46
N GLY A 289 6.21 30.36 -38.33
CA GLY A 289 5.83 28.97 -38.05
C GLY A 289 6.01 28.56 -36.59
N ASP A 290 5.09 27.74 -36.11
CA ASP A 290 5.15 27.16 -34.77
C ASP A 290 6.11 25.97 -34.74
N GLY A 291 6.70 25.70 -33.58
CA GLY A 291 7.47 24.48 -33.35
C GLY A 291 6.56 23.25 -33.25
N GLY A 292 7.03 22.12 -33.78
CA GLY A 292 6.28 20.85 -33.75
C GLY A 292 6.09 20.32 -32.34
N LYS A 293 4.98 19.63 -32.08
CA LYS A 293 4.73 18.97 -30.80
C LYS A 293 5.68 17.78 -30.63
N GLY A 294 6.19 17.57 -29.42
CA GLY A 294 6.94 16.37 -29.07
C GLY A 294 6.03 15.14 -28.98
N TYR A 295 6.59 13.98 -29.35
CA TYR A 295 5.91 12.68 -29.26
C TYR A 295 5.55 12.35 -27.81
N SER A 296 4.28 12.04 -27.56
CA SER A 296 3.86 11.47 -26.27
C SER A 296 4.13 9.97 -26.28
N SER A 297 4.94 9.49 -25.34
CA SER A 297 5.49 8.14 -25.42
C SER A 297 4.47 7.06 -25.06
N GLY A 298 4.22 6.17 -26.02
CA GLY A 298 3.51 4.90 -25.80
C GLY A 298 4.44 3.71 -25.54
N LEU A 299 5.77 3.90 -25.52
CA LEU A 299 6.75 2.81 -25.42
C LEU A 299 7.55 2.85 -24.10
N PRO A 300 7.80 1.69 -23.47
CA PRO A 300 8.73 1.56 -22.35
C PRO A 300 10.10 2.21 -22.62
N GLY A 301 10.65 2.89 -21.60
CA GLY A 301 11.98 3.51 -21.67
C GLY A 301 12.12 4.76 -22.55
N VAL A 302 11.16 5.04 -23.44
CA VAL A 302 11.16 6.25 -24.26
C VAL A 302 10.54 7.42 -23.47
N THR A 303 11.33 8.46 -23.24
CA THR A 303 10.90 9.74 -22.64
C THR A 303 9.93 10.48 -23.57
N GLY A 304 9.01 11.26 -23.00
CA GLY A 304 8.22 12.20 -23.79
C GLY A 304 9.14 13.13 -24.59
N GLY A 305 8.88 13.28 -25.89
CA GLY A 305 9.71 14.08 -26.77
C GLY A 305 9.62 15.57 -26.47
N ASN A 306 10.70 16.32 -26.67
CA ASN A 306 10.67 17.77 -26.52
C ASN A 306 9.86 18.41 -27.66
N GLY A 307 9.16 19.50 -27.38
CA GLY A 307 8.59 20.35 -28.43
C GLY A 307 9.69 21.09 -29.20
N GLY A 308 9.49 21.29 -30.49
CA GLY A 308 10.38 22.08 -31.33
C GLY A 308 10.26 23.58 -31.04
N ASN A 309 11.29 24.35 -31.38
CA ASN A 309 11.29 25.80 -31.17
C ASN A 309 10.70 26.52 -32.38
N ALA A 310 9.92 27.58 -32.17
CA ALA A 310 9.74 28.61 -33.19
C ALA A 310 10.98 29.52 -33.24
N ARG A 311 11.11 30.34 -34.29
CA ARG A 311 12.28 31.20 -34.52
C ARG A 311 11.91 32.65 -34.82
N GLY A 312 11.04 32.87 -35.80
CA GLY A 312 10.49 34.19 -36.14
C GLY A 312 9.21 34.49 -35.36
N PHE A 313 8.09 34.61 -36.07
CA PHE A 313 6.75 34.67 -35.49
C PHE A 313 6.17 33.25 -35.35
N GLY A 314 5.91 32.81 -34.12
CA GLY A 314 5.35 31.49 -33.83
C GLY A 314 5.53 31.03 -32.39
N ASN A 315 4.67 30.10 -31.95
CA ASN A 315 4.74 29.47 -30.63
C ASN A 315 5.74 28.33 -30.60
N GLY A 316 6.33 28.08 -29.43
CA GLY A 316 7.07 26.85 -29.19
C GLY A 316 6.14 25.64 -29.08
N GLY A 317 6.56 24.49 -29.62
CA GLY A 317 5.78 23.26 -29.59
C GLY A 317 5.60 22.71 -28.18
N SER A 318 4.47 22.06 -27.89
CA SER A 318 4.29 21.37 -26.61
C SER A 318 5.19 20.13 -26.52
N GLY A 319 5.84 19.92 -25.38
CA GLY A 319 6.49 18.65 -25.08
C GLY A 319 5.47 17.51 -24.93
N GLY A 320 5.84 16.32 -25.38
CA GLY A 320 5.02 15.12 -25.28
C GLY A 320 5.03 14.51 -23.87
N ASN A 321 3.98 13.79 -23.51
CA ASN A 321 3.89 13.12 -22.22
C ASN A 321 4.86 11.93 -22.13
N GLY A 322 5.32 11.62 -20.93
CA GLY A 322 6.10 10.42 -20.64
C GLY A 322 5.24 9.15 -20.67
N TYR A 323 5.89 8.02 -20.95
CA TYR A 323 5.30 6.69 -20.87
C TYR A 323 4.84 6.42 -19.43
N SER A 324 3.60 5.98 -19.25
CA SER A 324 3.12 5.51 -17.94
C SER A 324 3.47 4.03 -17.77
N GLY A 325 4.05 3.69 -16.62
CA GLY A 325 4.57 2.37 -16.34
C GLY A 325 3.50 1.29 -16.31
N PHE A 326 3.89 0.07 -16.67
CA PHE A 326 3.06 -1.13 -16.60
C PHE A 326 3.89 -2.35 -16.24
N GLY A 327 3.48 -3.10 -15.22
CA GLY A 327 4.22 -4.26 -14.71
C GLY A 327 5.64 -3.91 -14.28
N ILE A 328 6.64 -4.46 -14.97
CA ILE A 328 8.07 -4.19 -14.72
C ILE A 328 8.59 -2.92 -15.42
N PHE A 329 7.86 -2.35 -16.37
CA PHE A 329 8.32 -1.19 -17.13
C PHE A 329 8.05 0.09 -16.35
N THR A 330 9.10 0.86 -16.07
CA THR A 330 9.03 2.12 -15.34
C THR A 330 8.49 3.26 -16.20
N PRO A 331 7.83 4.28 -15.61
CA PRO A 331 7.42 5.45 -16.35
C PRO A 331 8.62 6.32 -16.73
N THR A 332 8.41 7.16 -17.74
CA THR A 332 9.40 8.14 -18.17
C THR A 332 8.93 9.58 -17.92
N ALA A 333 9.87 10.53 -17.98
CA ALA A 333 9.54 11.94 -17.83
C ALA A 333 8.77 12.49 -19.06
N GLY A 334 8.04 13.57 -18.85
CA GLY A 334 7.50 14.37 -19.95
C GLY A 334 8.57 15.22 -20.61
N GLY A 335 8.45 15.43 -21.92
CA GLY A 335 9.39 16.26 -22.68
C GLY A 335 9.23 17.74 -22.39
N ASN A 336 10.30 18.52 -22.56
CA ASN A 336 10.23 19.97 -22.40
C ASN A 336 9.42 20.60 -23.54
N GLY A 337 8.74 21.70 -23.26
CA GLY A 337 8.18 22.55 -24.32
C GLY A 337 9.28 23.30 -25.06
N GLY A 338 9.10 23.49 -26.36
CA GLY A 338 10.01 24.29 -27.18
C GLY A 338 9.87 25.79 -26.90
N ASN A 339 10.92 26.55 -27.21
CA ASN A 339 10.88 28.00 -27.07
C ASN A 339 10.07 28.65 -28.20
N ALA A 340 9.48 29.82 -27.91
CA ALA A 340 8.93 30.68 -28.94
C ALA A 340 10.04 31.35 -29.78
N GLY A 341 9.64 31.92 -30.93
CA GLY A 341 10.51 32.77 -31.72
C GLY A 341 10.62 34.21 -31.18
N GLY A 342 11.00 35.16 -32.03
CA GLY A 342 10.96 36.59 -31.73
C GLY A 342 9.60 37.08 -31.20
N ILE A 343 8.49 36.56 -31.73
CA ILE A 343 7.13 36.86 -31.27
C ILE A 343 6.33 35.56 -31.11
N GLY A 344 5.95 35.22 -29.88
CA GLY A 344 5.05 34.09 -29.60
C GLY A 344 5.18 33.49 -28.20
N ASN A 345 4.32 32.52 -27.88
CA ASN A 345 4.27 31.90 -26.56
C ASN A 345 5.10 30.60 -26.50
N GLY A 346 5.76 30.37 -25.38
CA GLY A 346 6.57 29.18 -25.16
C GLY A 346 5.70 27.92 -25.00
N GLY A 347 6.20 26.79 -25.48
CA GLY A 347 5.46 25.53 -25.46
C GLY A 347 5.26 25.00 -24.03
N LYS A 348 4.12 24.37 -23.77
CA LYS A 348 3.88 23.65 -22.51
C LYS A 348 4.78 22.41 -22.42
N GLY A 349 5.36 22.15 -21.25
CA GLY A 349 6.04 20.89 -20.95
C GLY A 349 5.05 19.72 -20.80
N GLY A 350 5.43 18.56 -21.32
CA GLY A 350 4.62 17.34 -21.23
C GLY A 350 4.52 16.80 -19.80
N ALA A 351 3.42 16.10 -19.48
CA ALA A 351 3.28 15.46 -18.18
C ALA A 351 4.21 14.24 -18.05
N GLY A 352 4.72 13.98 -16.85
CA GLY A 352 5.40 12.73 -16.55
C GLY A 352 4.43 11.55 -16.52
N GLY A 353 4.90 10.37 -16.90
CA GLY A 353 4.07 9.16 -16.88
C GLY A 353 3.73 8.69 -15.46
N ASN A 354 2.56 8.10 -15.28
CA ASN A 354 2.18 7.54 -13.97
C ASN A 354 2.97 6.23 -13.72
N GLY A 355 3.36 5.97 -12.48
CA GLY A 355 3.97 4.69 -12.09
C GLY A 355 2.96 3.54 -12.11
N ALA A 356 3.41 2.34 -12.48
CA ALA A 356 2.60 1.13 -12.31
C ALA A 356 2.38 0.83 -10.83
N ASN A 357 1.20 0.30 -10.49
CA ASN A 357 1.01 -0.38 -9.21
C ASN A 357 1.96 -1.59 -9.11
N GLY A 358 2.41 -1.90 -7.91
CA GLY A 358 3.04 -3.18 -7.63
C GLY A 358 2.04 -4.33 -7.77
N ALA A 359 2.52 -5.51 -8.15
CA ALA A 359 1.68 -6.71 -8.21
C ALA A 359 1.37 -7.21 -6.78
N ASP A 360 0.16 -7.72 -6.57
CA ASP A 360 -0.17 -8.43 -5.34
C ASP A 360 0.63 -9.74 -5.23
N GLY A 361 1.05 -10.09 -4.02
CA GLY A 361 1.79 -11.31 -3.73
C GLY A 361 0.90 -12.55 -3.84
N LEU A 362 1.44 -13.65 -4.38
CA LEU A 362 0.70 -14.89 -4.52
C LEU A 362 0.34 -15.50 -3.15
N ALA A 363 -0.96 -15.50 -2.83
CA ALA A 363 -1.52 -16.04 -1.59
C ALA A 363 -1.42 -17.58 -1.44
N ALA A 364 -0.80 -18.27 -2.40
CA ALA A 364 -0.42 -19.68 -2.25
C ALA A 364 0.91 -19.87 -1.49
N LEU A 365 1.69 -18.79 -1.31
CA LEU A 365 3.12 -18.85 -0.93
C LEU A 365 3.55 -17.76 0.07
N GLY A 366 2.62 -17.00 0.68
CA GLY A 366 3.00 -15.93 1.62
C GLY A 366 3.86 -14.83 0.97
N GLN A 367 3.73 -14.61 -0.34
CA GLN A 367 4.64 -13.71 -1.07
C GLN A 367 4.38 -12.25 -0.73
N ASN A 368 5.45 -11.47 -0.63
CA ASN A 368 5.37 -10.02 -0.49
C ASN A 368 4.72 -9.38 -1.72
N GLY A 369 3.91 -8.35 -1.51
CA GLY A 369 3.42 -7.48 -2.58
C GLY A 369 4.56 -6.62 -3.16
N GLY A 370 4.51 -6.37 -4.46
CA GLY A 370 5.46 -5.51 -5.14
C GLY A 370 5.33 -4.04 -4.72
N ASN A 371 6.44 -3.30 -4.71
CA ASN A 371 6.40 -1.86 -4.51
C ASN A 371 5.73 -1.15 -5.71
N GLY A 372 4.95 -0.12 -5.43
CA GLY A 372 4.42 0.79 -6.45
C GLY A 372 5.55 1.63 -7.05
N GLN A 373 5.52 1.81 -8.37
CA GLN A 373 6.57 2.56 -9.07
C GLN A 373 6.45 4.06 -8.80
N THR A 374 7.59 4.75 -8.77
CA THR A 374 7.65 6.22 -8.73
C THR A 374 7.11 6.83 -10.01
N GLY A 375 6.30 7.89 -9.92
CA GLY A 375 5.82 8.62 -11.09
C GLY A 375 6.94 9.42 -11.79
N GLY A 376 6.87 9.55 -13.11
CA GLY A 376 7.83 10.31 -13.90
C GLY A 376 7.73 11.83 -13.68
N ASN A 377 8.83 12.56 -13.87
CA ASN A 377 8.83 14.02 -13.73
C ASN A 377 8.14 14.71 -14.91
N GLY A 378 7.51 15.86 -14.66
CA GLY A 378 6.96 16.72 -15.70
C GLY A 378 8.05 17.52 -16.44
N GLY A 379 7.88 17.72 -17.74
CA GLY A 379 8.82 18.48 -18.57
C GLY A 379 8.78 19.98 -18.28
N ILE A 380 9.88 20.69 -18.53
CA ILE A 380 10.00 22.14 -18.36
C ILE A 380 9.22 22.85 -19.49
N GLY A 381 8.49 23.91 -19.18
CA GLY A 381 7.86 24.77 -20.17
C GLY A 381 8.89 25.60 -20.93
N GLY A 382 8.73 25.75 -22.24
CA GLY A 382 9.63 26.52 -23.10
C GLY A 382 9.51 28.03 -22.87
N ASN A 383 10.56 28.78 -23.19
CA ASN A 383 10.58 30.22 -22.94
C ASN A 383 9.68 30.99 -23.94
N GLY A 384 9.09 32.10 -23.49
CA GLY A 384 8.33 33.03 -24.33
C GLY A 384 9.24 33.96 -25.14
N GLY A 385 8.69 34.54 -26.21
CA GLY A 385 9.48 35.20 -27.26
C GLY A 385 10.26 36.45 -26.85
N HIS A 386 11.19 36.85 -27.74
CA HIS A 386 12.19 37.90 -27.49
C HIS A 386 11.64 39.35 -27.57
N ILE A 387 10.47 39.55 -28.16
CA ILE A 387 9.80 40.87 -28.25
C ILE A 387 8.50 40.82 -27.43
N PHE A 388 7.60 39.90 -27.83
CA PHE A 388 6.37 39.56 -27.13
C PHE A 388 6.32 38.05 -26.89
N GLY A 389 5.93 37.63 -25.68
CA GLY A 389 5.61 36.23 -25.42
C GLY A 389 5.46 35.85 -23.96
N ILE A 390 4.52 34.94 -23.70
CA ILE A 390 4.30 34.28 -22.42
C ILE A 390 5.14 32.99 -22.37
N GLY A 391 5.83 32.73 -21.26
CA GLY A 391 6.52 31.47 -21.03
C GLY A 391 5.56 30.29 -20.90
N GLY A 392 5.91 29.13 -21.46
CA GLY A 392 5.09 27.93 -21.43
C GLY A 392 4.93 27.37 -20.01
N THR A 393 3.81 26.73 -19.73
CA THR A 393 3.60 26.07 -18.42
C THR A 393 4.45 24.81 -18.31
N GLY A 394 4.91 24.50 -17.09
CA GLY A 394 5.54 23.22 -16.80
C GLY A 394 4.55 22.06 -16.87
N GLY A 395 5.03 20.87 -17.21
CA GLY A 395 4.25 19.64 -17.19
C GLY A 395 3.97 19.17 -15.76
N ALA A 396 2.84 18.52 -15.53
CA ALA A 396 2.57 17.89 -14.24
C ALA A 396 3.49 16.68 -14.02
N GLY A 397 3.88 16.42 -12.78
CA GLY A 397 4.51 15.16 -12.40
C GLY A 397 3.49 14.01 -12.46
N GLY A 398 3.92 12.85 -12.92
CA GLY A 398 3.09 11.64 -12.95
C GLY A 398 2.76 11.16 -11.54
N LYS A 399 1.56 10.61 -11.34
CA LYS A 399 1.19 9.96 -10.08
C LYS A 399 2.07 8.73 -9.87
N ALA A 400 2.38 8.39 -8.64
CA ALA A 400 2.94 7.07 -8.34
C ALA A 400 1.88 5.97 -8.47
N GLY A 401 2.36 4.73 -8.60
CA GLY A 401 1.55 3.54 -8.39
C GLY A 401 1.46 3.17 -6.91
N ASN A 402 0.40 2.46 -6.55
CA ASN A 402 0.23 1.89 -5.21
C ASN A 402 1.12 0.64 -5.03
N GLY A 403 1.48 0.32 -3.80
CA GLY A 403 2.05 -0.99 -3.46
C GLY A 403 0.99 -2.09 -3.56
N GLY A 404 1.40 -3.27 -4.05
CA GLY A 404 0.55 -4.46 -4.07
C GLY A 404 0.37 -5.05 -2.67
N HIS A 405 -0.73 -5.75 -2.45
CA HIS A 405 -1.01 -6.47 -1.22
C HIS A 405 -0.07 -7.66 -1.04
N GLY A 406 0.26 -7.99 0.22
CA GLY A 406 0.92 -9.25 0.54
C GLY A 406 -0.05 -10.43 0.37
N GLY A 407 0.43 -11.51 -0.22
CA GLY A 407 -0.33 -12.76 -0.30
C GLY A 407 -0.42 -13.41 1.07
N SER A 408 -1.57 -14.01 1.40
CA SER A 408 -1.69 -14.83 2.62
C SER A 408 -0.75 -16.05 2.58
N GLY A 409 -0.43 -16.59 3.75
CA GLY A 409 0.08 -17.96 3.87
C GLY A 409 -1.06 -18.98 3.72
N VAL A 410 -0.76 -20.17 3.19
CA VAL A 410 -1.67 -21.33 3.16
C VAL A 410 -0.97 -22.68 3.38
N LEU A 411 0.37 -22.73 3.52
CA LEU A 411 1.16 -23.97 3.53
C LEU A 411 1.32 -24.60 4.93
N GLY A 412 0.28 -24.51 5.76
CA GLY A 412 0.35 -24.83 7.19
C GLY A 412 1.12 -23.77 7.98
N GLY A 413 0.73 -23.55 9.24
CA GLY A 413 1.21 -22.42 10.05
C GLY A 413 2.69 -22.46 10.48
N GLY A 414 2.99 -21.80 11.60
CA GLY A 414 4.35 -21.54 12.06
C GLY A 414 5.18 -20.72 11.07
N ALA A 415 6.48 -21.05 10.95
CA ALA A 415 7.44 -20.25 10.18
C ALA A 415 7.26 -20.28 8.65
N LEU A 416 6.55 -21.29 8.11
CA LEU A 416 6.31 -21.44 6.67
C LEU A 416 4.92 -20.91 6.25
N GLY A 417 3.97 -20.84 7.17
CA GLY A 417 2.64 -20.28 6.97
C GLY A 417 2.53 -18.76 7.06
N GLY A 418 3.66 -18.04 6.98
CA GLY A 418 3.67 -16.59 7.09
C GLY A 418 2.86 -15.90 5.99
N GLY A 419 2.12 -14.86 6.34
CA GLY A 419 1.57 -13.90 5.39
C GLY A 419 2.67 -12.98 4.86
N GLY A 420 2.62 -12.67 3.57
CA GLY A 420 3.57 -11.78 2.92
C GLY A 420 3.37 -10.33 3.31
N ASN A 421 4.45 -9.55 3.30
CA ASN A 421 4.39 -8.12 3.57
C ASN A 421 3.73 -7.36 2.41
N GLY A 422 3.00 -6.29 2.71
CA GLY A 422 2.49 -5.36 1.71
C GLY A 422 3.60 -4.54 1.07
N GLY A 423 3.47 -4.28 -0.23
CA GLY A 423 4.39 -3.43 -0.97
C GLY A 423 4.30 -1.96 -0.56
N ASN A 424 5.40 -1.23 -0.65
CA ASN A 424 5.42 0.21 -0.39
C ASN A 424 4.75 0.97 -1.55
N GLY A 425 4.12 2.10 -1.25
CA GLY A 425 3.61 3.02 -2.27
C GLY A 425 4.73 3.81 -2.95
N GLY A 426 4.58 4.11 -4.24
CA GLY A 426 5.58 4.88 -4.99
C GLY A 426 5.60 6.38 -4.64
N ASN A 427 6.71 7.05 -4.91
CA ASN A 427 6.79 8.52 -4.81
C ASN A 427 6.22 9.19 -6.07
N GLY A 428 5.40 10.23 -5.90
CA GLY A 428 4.89 11.02 -7.02
C GLY A 428 6.00 11.80 -7.73
N GLY A 429 5.88 11.95 -9.06
CA GLY A 429 6.88 12.66 -9.86
C GLY A 429 6.90 14.17 -9.60
N VAL A 430 8.05 14.81 -9.78
CA VAL A 430 8.19 16.26 -9.59
C VAL A 430 7.56 17.02 -10.78
N GLY A 431 6.84 18.10 -10.49
CA GLY A 431 6.28 18.99 -11.49
C GLY A 431 7.36 19.77 -12.23
N GLY A 432 7.21 19.90 -13.54
CA GLY A 432 8.15 20.63 -14.40
C GLY A 432 8.16 22.13 -14.12
N LYS A 433 9.31 22.78 -14.32
CA LYS A 433 9.43 24.24 -14.18
C LYS A 433 8.68 24.95 -15.31
N GLY A 434 8.15 26.13 -15.07
CA GLY A 434 7.60 27.00 -16.11
C GLY A 434 8.70 27.69 -16.92
N GLY A 435 8.37 28.10 -18.14
CA GLY A 435 9.28 28.80 -19.04
C GLY A 435 9.47 30.27 -18.68
N LYS A 436 10.64 30.82 -18.99
CA LYS A 436 10.98 32.23 -18.73
C LYS A 436 10.24 33.16 -19.67
N LYS A 437 10.01 34.39 -19.21
CA LYS A 437 9.82 35.57 -20.06
C LYS A 437 11.20 35.99 -20.58
N VAL A 438 11.33 36.23 -21.87
CA VAL A 438 12.61 36.69 -22.48
C VAL A 438 12.46 38.13 -22.98
N GLY A 439 11.40 38.42 -23.72
CA GLY A 439 11.16 39.73 -24.31
C GLY A 439 10.56 40.78 -23.39
N PHE A 440 10.28 41.94 -23.98
CA PHE A 440 9.82 43.14 -23.26
C PHE A 440 8.39 43.00 -22.75
N ILE A 441 7.47 42.43 -23.53
CA ILE A 441 6.05 42.28 -23.18
C ILE A 441 5.69 40.79 -22.98
N GLY A 442 5.01 40.46 -21.89
CA GLY A 442 4.57 39.08 -21.58
C GLY A 442 4.80 38.67 -20.11
N THR A 443 4.55 37.40 -19.79
CA THR A 443 4.65 36.86 -18.43
C THR A 443 5.46 35.56 -18.37
N VAL A 444 5.91 35.16 -17.17
CA VAL A 444 6.57 33.85 -16.98
C VAL A 444 5.52 32.73 -16.93
N GLY A 445 5.87 31.55 -17.44
CA GLY A 445 5.03 30.37 -17.32
C GLY A 445 4.93 29.87 -15.89
N ALA A 446 3.76 29.35 -15.51
CA ALA A 446 3.59 28.65 -14.24
C ALA A 446 4.33 27.30 -14.24
N GLY A 447 4.76 26.84 -13.06
CA GLY A 447 5.23 25.46 -12.90
C GLY A 447 4.07 24.47 -12.99
N GLY A 448 4.37 23.21 -13.33
CA GLY A 448 3.41 22.11 -13.26
C GLY A 448 3.25 21.60 -11.84
N THR A 449 2.08 21.04 -11.52
CA THR A 449 1.82 20.41 -10.21
C THR A 449 2.65 19.15 -10.02
N GLY A 450 2.97 18.81 -8.76
CA GLY A 450 3.57 17.53 -8.43
C GLY A 450 2.59 16.36 -8.60
N GLY A 451 3.15 15.15 -8.77
CA GLY A 451 2.39 13.90 -8.83
C GLY A 451 1.94 13.42 -7.46
N ALA A 452 0.78 12.77 -7.38
CA ALA A 452 0.29 12.18 -6.14
C ALA A 452 1.16 11.01 -5.66
N ALA A 453 1.24 10.85 -4.34
CA ALA A 453 1.82 9.69 -3.68
C ALA A 453 1.02 8.40 -3.97
N GLY A 454 1.71 7.26 -4.00
CA GLY A 454 1.08 5.94 -4.01
C GLY A 454 0.70 5.49 -2.60
N TYR A 455 -0.47 4.88 -2.46
CA TYR A 455 -0.87 4.15 -1.24
C TYR A 455 -0.04 2.87 -1.11
N ALA A 456 0.12 2.38 0.11
CA ALA A 456 0.78 1.09 0.33
C ALA A 456 -0.21 -0.08 0.26
N GLY A 457 0.33 -1.28 0.01
CA GLY A 457 -0.42 -2.52 0.15
C GLY A 457 -0.53 -2.96 1.61
N ASN A 458 -1.65 -3.59 1.96
CA ASN A 458 -1.79 -4.32 3.23
C ASN A 458 -0.94 -5.60 3.20
N GLY A 459 -0.48 -6.07 4.36
CA GLY A 459 0.10 -7.41 4.50
C GLY A 459 -0.95 -8.52 4.43
N GLY A 460 -0.53 -9.71 4.00
CA GLY A 460 -1.37 -10.90 3.93
C GLY A 460 -1.55 -11.56 5.31
N ASN A 461 -2.60 -12.35 5.49
CA ASN A 461 -2.80 -13.10 6.73
C ASN A 461 -1.85 -14.30 6.79
N GLY A 462 -1.43 -14.71 7.99
CA GLY A 462 -0.83 -16.03 8.17
C GLY A 462 -1.86 -17.14 8.00
N SER A 463 -1.42 -18.35 7.65
CA SER A 463 -2.29 -19.54 7.66
C SER A 463 -2.47 -20.07 9.07
N ASP A 464 -3.62 -20.65 9.33
CA ASP A 464 -3.86 -21.42 10.55
C ASP A 464 -2.94 -22.66 10.63
N GLY A 465 -2.73 -23.16 11.84
CA GLY A 465 -2.10 -24.46 12.09
C GLY A 465 -2.90 -25.58 11.44
N SER A 466 -2.22 -26.55 10.83
CA SER A 466 -2.85 -27.54 9.95
C SER A 466 -2.83 -28.98 10.47
N SER A 467 -2.05 -29.26 11.52
CA SER A 467 -1.94 -30.59 12.14
C SER A 467 -1.22 -30.50 13.48
N SER A 468 -1.20 -31.59 14.26
CA SER A 468 -0.39 -31.69 15.48
C SER A 468 1.13 -31.60 15.24
N LEU A 469 1.61 -31.73 14.00
CA LEU A 469 3.01 -31.54 13.61
C LEU A 469 3.32 -30.12 13.09
N ILE A 470 2.29 -29.37 12.69
CA ILE A 470 2.38 -27.94 12.35
C ILE A 470 1.24 -27.22 13.08
N PRO A 471 1.29 -27.18 14.43
CA PRO A 471 0.13 -26.77 15.22
C PRO A 471 0.04 -25.25 15.34
N ASP A 472 1.16 -24.54 15.43
CA ASP A 472 1.17 -23.07 15.55
C ASP A 472 0.63 -22.40 14.27
N GLY A 473 -0.08 -21.28 14.42
CA GLY A 473 -0.50 -20.42 13.32
C GLY A 473 0.64 -19.55 12.78
N GLY A 474 0.59 -19.22 11.50
CA GLY A 474 1.59 -18.39 10.83
C GLY A 474 1.48 -16.90 11.20
N LYS A 475 2.60 -16.18 11.18
CA LYS A 475 2.60 -14.71 11.41
C LYS A 475 1.89 -13.99 10.26
N GLY A 476 1.06 -12.99 10.57
CA GLY A 476 0.53 -12.05 9.58
C GLY A 476 1.62 -11.13 9.03
N GLY A 477 1.60 -10.86 7.73
CA GLY A 477 2.58 -10.00 7.06
C GLY A 477 2.41 -8.53 7.43
N ASP A 478 3.52 -7.79 7.46
CA ASP A 478 3.52 -6.37 7.79
C ASP A 478 3.03 -5.53 6.60
N GLY A 479 2.27 -4.46 6.85
CA GLY A 479 1.79 -3.54 5.81
C GLY A 479 2.91 -2.63 5.28
N GLY A 480 2.84 -2.27 4.00
CA GLY A 480 3.85 -1.42 3.37
C GLY A 480 3.78 0.05 3.82
N ASN A 481 4.85 0.81 3.61
CA ASN A 481 4.87 2.25 3.86
C ASN A 481 4.32 3.01 2.65
N ALA A 482 3.54 4.06 2.88
CA ALA A 482 3.03 4.90 1.79
C ALA A 482 4.14 5.76 1.18
N GLY A 483 3.97 6.10 -0.10
CA GLY A 483 4.89 6.97 -0.80
C GLY A 483 4.76 8.45 -0.42
N THR A 484 5.68 9.25 -0.93
CA THR A 484 5.68 10.71 -0.76
C THR A 484 5.11 11.42 -1.99
N ALA A 485 4.50 12.59 -1.80
CA ALA A 485 4.00 13.40 -2.92
C ALA A 485 5.16 14.07 -3.68
N GLY A 486 5.03 14.16 -5.00
CA GLY A 486 5.94 14.94 -5.81
C GLY A 486 5.85 16.43 -5.49
N ALA A 487 7.01 17.10 -5.48
CA ALA A 487 7.06 18.55 -5.36
C ALA A 487 6.46 19.23 -6.60
N GLY A 488 5.81 20.39 -6.42
CA GLY A 488 5.41 21.22 -7.55
C GLY A 488 6.61 21.89 -8.23
N GLY A 489 6.51 22.18 -9.52
CA GLY A 489 7.52 22.92 -10.26
C GLY A 489 7.47 24.41 -9.93
N PHE A 490 8.61 25.11 -10.03
CA PHE A 490 8.64 26.57 -9.94
C PHE A 490 8.20 27.22 -11.26
N ASN A 491 7.59 28.39 -11.18
CA ASN A 491 7.34 29.25 -12.34
C ASN A 491 8.67 29.73 -12.97
N GLY A 492 8.60 30.30 -14.18
CA GLY A 492 9.80 30.70 -14.93
C GLY A 492 10.67 31.80 -14.30
N SER A 493 10.24 32.44 -13.22
CA SER A 493 11.09 33.35 -12.42
C SER A 493 11.72 32.68 -11.19
N GLY A 494 11.39 31.42 -10.90
CA GLY A 494 11.82 30.71 -9.69
C GLY A 494 11.11 31.14 -8.39
N LYS A 495 10.23 32.16 -8.44
CA LYS A 495 9.69 32.84 -7.24
C LYS A 495 8.37 32.28 -6.71
N LYS A 496 7.65 31.44 -7.46
CA LYS A 496 6.42 30.76 -7.01
C LYS A 496 6.47 29.30 -7.42
N GLN A 497 6.24 28.40 -6.45
CA GLN A 497 6.07 26.99 -6.70
C GLN A 497 4.59 26.69 -6.99
N ALA A 498 4.33 25.73 -7.88
CA ALA A 498 3.01 25.12 -8.04
C ALA A 498 2.71 24.17 -6.86
N ALA A 499 1.48 23.70 -6.75
CA ALA A 499 1.10 22.75 -5.71
C ALA A 499 1.92 21.45 -5.80
N THR A 500 2.28 20.91 -4.64
CA THR A 500 2.68 19.49 -4.49
C THR A 500 1.54 18.58 -4.93
N GLY A 501 1.85 17.33 -5.25
CA GLY A 501 0.79 16.33 -5.45
C GLY A 501 0.04 16.01 -4.15
N ASN A 502 -1.00 15.18 -4.24
CA ASN A 502 -1.67 14.70 -3.03
C ASN A 502 -0.71 13.83 -2.20
N ALA A 503 -0.58 14.17 -0.91
CA ALA A 503 0.30 13.55 0.07
C ALA A 503 -0.45 12.68 1.10
N SER A 504 -1.78 12.54 1.00
CA SER A 504 -2.63 11.81 1.95
C SER A 504 -2.53 10.27 1.88
N ALA A 505 -1.49 9.73 1.22
CA ALA A 505 -1.34 8.30 1.03
C ALA A 505 -1.11 7.59 2.38
N THR A 506 -1.95 6.61 2.69
CA THR A 506 -1.88 5.89 3.97
C THR A 506 -0.96 4.67 3.89
N GLY A 507 -0.30 4.37 5.00
CA GLY A 507 0.41 3.11 5.18
C GLY A 507 -0.56 1.92 5.17
N GLY A 508 -0.04 0.75 4.81
CA GLY A 508 -0.81 -0.47 4.70
C GLY A 508 -1.11 -1.07 6.06
N ASN A 509 -2.26 -1.71 6.21
CA ASN A 509 -2.58 -2.46 7.43
C ASN A 509 -1.78 -3.77 7.46
N GLY A 510 -1.36 -4.19 8.65
CA GLY A 510 -0.79 -5.52 8.84
C GLY A 510 -1.85 -6.62 8.74
N GLY A 511 -1.49 -7.76 8.17
CA GLY A 511 -2.35 -8.94 8.11
C GLY A 511 -2.54 -9.59 9.48
N LYS A 512 -3.60 -10.39 9.65
CA LYS A 512 -3.80 -11.16 10.87
C LYS A 512 -2.80 -12.31 10.97
N GLY A 513 -2.42 -12.70 12.19
CA GLY A 513 -1.86 -14.03 12.41
C GLY A 513 -2.92 -15.10 12.18
N GLY A 514 -2.48 -16.29 11.74
CA GLY A 514 -3.34 -17.47 11.66
C GLY A 514 -3.58 -18.07 13.04
N ASN A 515 -4.68 -18.82 13.20
CA ASN A 515 -5.02 -19.48 14.45
C ASN A 515 -4.15 -20.73 14.69
N GLY A 516 -4.01 -21.14 15.94
CA GLY A 516 -3.43 -22.43 16.30
C GLY A 516 -4.40 -23.59 16.02
N PHE A 517 -3.83 -24.76 15.78
CA PHE A 517 -4.55 -26.02 15.56
C PHE A 517 -5.15 -26.57 16.86
N ASP A 518 -6.46 -26.86 16.85
CA ASP A 518 -7.11 -27.66 17.88
C ASP A 518 -6.61 -29.10 17.82
N THR A 519 -6.21 -29.66 18.96
CA THR A 519 -5.78 -31.06 19.02
C THR A 519 -6.95 -32.02 18.75
N ILE A 520 -6.66 -33.10 18.02
CA ILE A 520 -7.62 -34.19 17.74
C ILE A 520 -7.56 -35.28 18.82
N THR A 521 -6.38 -35.49 19.43
CA THR A 521 -6.12 -36.53 20.43
C THR A 521 -5.34 -35.96 21.60
N ALA A 522 -5.42 -36.64 22.74
CA ALA A 522 -4.89 -36.17 24.01
C ALA A 522 -3.35 -36.10 24.09
N ILE A 523 -2.65 -36.84 23.22
CA ILE A 523 -1.19 -36.82 23.06
C ILE A 523 -0.74 -35.58 22.23
N GLY A 524 -1.66 -34.86 21.60
CA GLY A 524 -1.36 -33.69 20.78
C GLY A 524 -0.91 -32.46 21.59
N VAL A 525 -0.15 -31.58 20.94
CA VAL A 525 0.12 -30.22 21.44
C VAL A 525 -0.78 -29.26 20.68
N ALA A 526 -1.55 -28.42 21.40
CA ALA A 526 -2.42 -27.45 20.78
C ALA A 526 -1.63 -26.22 20.30
N GLY A 527 -2.04 -25.69 19.15
CA GLY A 527 -1.30 -24.65 18.45
C GLY A 527 -1.33 -23.30 19.12
N ASN A 528 -0.21 -22.59 19.12
CA ASN A 528 -0.19 -21.18 19.47
C ASN A 528 -0.68 -20.35 18.28
N GLY A 529 -1.45 -19.30 18.55
CA GLY A 529 -1.86 -18.34 17.53
C GLY A 529 -0.67 -17.55 16.98
N GLY A 530 -0.63 -17.37 15.66
CA GLY A 530 0.39 -16.56 15.00
C GLY A 530 0.26 -15.08 15.40
N ALA A 531 1.40 -14.38 15.46
CA ALA A 531 1.39 -12.94 15.73
C ALA A 531 0.88 -12.13 14.52
N GLY A 532 0.29 -10.97 14.76
CA GLY A 532 -0.17 -10.05 13.72
C GLY A 532 0.97 -9.36 12.96
N GLY A 533 0.63 -8.81 11.80
CA GLY A 533 1.45 -7.90 11.02
C GLY A 533 1.51 -6.51 11.63
N ASN A 534 2.66 -5.84 11.58
CA ASN A 534 2.73 -4.41 11.86
C ASN A 534 2.04 -3.62 10.74
N GLY A 535 1.43 -2.48 11.04
CA GLY A 535 0.99 -1.52 10.03
C GLY A 535 2.17 -0.66 9.55
N GLY A 536 2.19 -0.31 8.27
CA GLY A 536 3.22 0.54 7.68
C GLY A 536 2.97 2.03 7.91
N SER A 537 3.99 2.87 7.72
CA SER A 537 3.89 4.31 7.94
C SER A 537 3.10 5.04 6.84
N GLY A 538 2.43 6.12 7.21
CA GLY A 538 1.83 7.06 6.26
C GLY A 538 2.88 7.80 5.42
N GLY A 539 2.45 8.30 4.26
CA GLY A 539 3.21 9.29 3.48
C GLY A 539 3.29 10.63 4.22
N THR A 540 3.91 11.65 3.61
CA THR A 540 4.20 12.93 4.29
C THR A 540 2.99 13.64 4.92
N ALA A 541 1.77 13.42 4.42
CA ALA A 541 0.53 13.92 5.01
C ALA A 541 -0.50 12.80 5.31
N GLY A 542 -0.08 11.54 5.34
CA GLY A 542 -0.96 10.36 5.42
C GLY A 542 -1.04 9.71 6.80
N ASN A 543 -2.07 8.90 7.02
CA ASN A 543 -2.19 8.10 8.24
C ASN A 543 -1.33 6.83 8.16
N GLY A 544 -0.83 6.36 9.31
CA GLY A 544 -0.25 5.01 9.42
C GLY A 544 -1.32 3.92 9.37
N GLY A 545 -0.98 2.76 8.83
CA GLY A 545 -1.87 1.60 8.79
C GLY A 545 -2.02 0.95 10.17
N SER A 546 -3.13 0.25 10.42
CA SER A 546 -3.32 -0.49 11.67
C SER A 546 -2.49 -1.77 11.70
N GLY A 547 -2.01 -2.15 12.88
CA GLY A 547 -1.48 -3.50 13.10
C GLY A 547 -2.60 -4.54 12.98
N GLY A 548 -2.26 -5.72 12.45
CA GLY A 548 -3.16 -6.87 12.37
C GLY A 548 -3.32 -7.55 13.73
N ALA A 549 -4.46 -8.22 13.93
CA ALA A 549 -4.69 -9.00 15.13
C ALA A 549 -3.79 -10.24 15.18
N GLY A 550 -3.49 -10.74 16.38
CA GLY A 550 -2.99 -12.11 16.54
C GLY A 550 -4.09 -13.13 16.23
N GLY A 551 -3.71 -14.32 15.81
CA GLY A 551 -4.63 -15.47 15.71
C GLY A 551 -4.92 -16.07 17.09
N THR A 552 -5.98 -16.86 17.21
CA THR A 552 -6.31 -17.52 18.48
C THR A 552 -5.39 -18.71 18.76
N GLY A 553 -5.21 -19.10 20.01
CA GLY A 553 -4.67 -20.41 20.36
C GLY A 553 -5.68 -21.53 20.10
N GLY A 554 -5.20 -22.73 19.76
CA GLY A 554 -6.02 -23.92 19.56
C GLY A 554 -6.35 -24.64 20.88
N ASN A 555 -7.44 -25.40 20.91
CA ASN A 555 -7.93 -26.10 22.09
C ASN A 555 -7.28 -27.48 22.32
N GLY A 556 -7.28 -27.91 23.59
CA GLY A 556 -6.99 -29.27 24.00
C GLY A 556 -8.19 -30.21 23.75
N ALA A 557 -7.93 -31.38 23.17
CA ALA A 557 -8.87 -32.49 23.04
C ALA A 557 -9.22 -33.07 24.42
N ASN A 558 -10.34 -33.78 24.56
CA ASN A 558 -10.56 -34.54 25.78
C ASN A 558 -9.69 -35.81 25.80
N GLY A 559 -9.17 -36.14 26.98
CA GLY A 559 -8.45 -37.37 27.29
C GLY A 559 -9.28 -38.62 26.99
N LEU A 560 -8.64 -39.69 26.51
CA LEU A 560 -9.33 -40.93 26.20
C LEU A 560 -9.83 -41.59 27.49
N ALA A 561 -11.16 -41.58 27.68
CA ALA A 561 -11.85 -42.19 28.82
C ALA A 561 -11.78 -43.73 28.89
N ALA A 562 -11.01 -44.37 28.01
CA ALA A 562 -10.65 -45.79 28.13
C ALA A 562 -9.40 -46.02 29.01
N LEU A 563 -8.61 -44.98 29.27
CA LEU A 563 -7.25 -45.08 29.84
C LEU A 563 -6.98 -44.12 31.01
N GLY A 564 -7.93 -43.29 31.44
CA GLY A 564 -7.66 -42.24 32.42
C GLY A 564 -6.67 -41.18 31.90
N GLU A 565 -6.66 -40.93 30.59
CA GLU A 565 -5.64 -40.10 29.95
C GLU A 565 -5.82 -38.61 30.28
N ASN A 566 -4.73 -37.88 30.50
CA ASN A 566 -4.77 -36.44 30.78
C ASN A 566 -5.24 -35.66 29.54
N GLY A 567 -5.96 -34.56 29.75
CA GLY A 567 -6.24 -33.58 28.69
C GLY A 567 -4.99 -32.76 28.35
N PRO A 568 -4.65 -32.52 27.07
CA PRO A 568 -3.58 -31.63 26.66
C PRO A 568 -3.92 -30.16 26.95
N ASN A 569 -2.87 -29.36 27.10
CA ASN A 569 -2.99 -27.91 27.31
C ASN A 569 -3.52 -27.20 26.05
N GLY A 570 -4.26 -26.11 26.25
CA GLY A 570 -4.63 -25.17 25.20
C GLY A 570 -3.46 -24.27 24.80
N GLY A 571 -3.38 -23.94 23.51
CA GLY A 571 -2.32 -23.12 22.94
C GLY A 571 -2.48 -21.64 23.27
N HIS A 572 -1.39 -20.88 23.22
CA HIS A 572 -1.38 -19.45 23.56
C HIS A 572 -1.96 -18.59 22.43
N GLY A 573 -2.54 -17.45 22.79
CA GLY A 573 -3.01 -16.47 21.81
C GLY A 573 -1.87 -15.67 21.18
N GLY A 574 -1.98 -15.35 19.89
CA GLY A 574 -0.95 -14.61 19.16
C GLY A 574 -0.85 -13.13 19.56
N ALA A 575 0.34 -12.54 19.56
CA ALA A 575 0.49 -11.11 19.82
C ALA A 575 -0.09 -10.24 18.69
N GLY A 576 -0.75 -9.14 19.02
CA GLY A 576 -1.20 -8.14 18.05
C GLY A 576 -0.03 -7.34 17.47
N GLY A 577 -0.07 -7.03 16.18
CA GLY A 577 0.95 -6.23 15.51
C GLY A 577 0.88 -4.74 15.87
N ASN A 578 1.98 -4.01 15.74
CA ASN A 578 1.99 -2.58 16.08
C ASN A 578 1.35 -1.73 14.96
N GLY A 579 0.74 -0.61 15.30
CA GLY A 579 0.26 0.38 14.33
C GLY A 579 1.41 1.20 13.73
N GLY A 580 1.29 1.53 12.44
CA GLY A 580 2.28 2.31 11.72
C GLY A 580 2.28 3.80 12.08
N ALA A 581 3.41 4.48 11.89
CA ALA A 581 3.53 5.90 12.18
C ALA A 581 2.69 6.77 11.22
N GLY A 582 2.09 7.84 11.74
CA GLY A 582 1.49 8.91 10.95
C GLY A 582 2.53 9.77 10.23
N GLY A 583 2.09 10.50 9.21
CA GLY A 583 2.94 11.32 8.34
C GLY A 583 3.72 12.41 9.06
N THR A 584 4.85 12.80 8.47
CA THR A 584 5.80 13.77 9.03
C THR A 584 5.24 15.17 9.16
N ASN A 585 4.35 15.59 8.26
CA ASN A 585 3.80 16.94 8.22
C ASN A 585 2.37 16.98 8.78
N SER A 586 1.62 15.90 8.60
CA SER A 586 0.30 15.66 9.18
C SER A 586 -0.06 14.18 9.05
N GLY A 587 -1.02 13.72 9.86
CA GLY A 587 -1.57 12.37 9.75
C GLY A 587 -1.50 11.60 11.06
N ASN A 588 -2.48 10.74 11.27
CA ASN A 588 -2.66 10.01 12.51
C ASN A 588 -1.86 8.70 12.51
N GLY A 589 -1.41 8.28 13.70
CA GLY A 589 -0.80 6.98 13.89
C GLY A 589 -1.85 5.86 13.78
N GLY A 590 -1.47 4.75 13.17
CA GLY A 590 -2.32 3.57 13.06
C GLY A 590 -2.59 2.93 14.41
N LYS A 591 -3.75 2.27 14.58
CA LYS A 591 -4.05 1.52 15.81
C LYS A 591 -3.19 0.27 15.92
N GLY A 592 -2.82 -0.13 17.13
CA GLY A 592 -2.28 -1.45 17.40
C GLY A 592 -3.34 -2.55 17.19
N GLY A 593 -2.90 -3.71 16.74
CA GLY A 593 -3.74 -4.89 16.60
C GLY A 593 -4.07 -5.51 17.95
N VAL A 594 -5.25 -6.13 18.05
CA VAL A 594 -5.69 -6.86 19.25
C VAL A 594 -4.90 -8.17 19.36
N GLY A 595 -4.49 -8.55 20.56
CA GLY A 595 -3.90 -9.87 20.82
C GLY A 595 -4.97 -10.96 20.70
N GLY A 596 -4.63 -12.10 20.11
CA GLY A 596 -5.55 -13.22 19.95
C GLY A 596 -5.90 -13.87 21.29
N ASP A 597 -7.11 -14.39 21.40
CA ASP A 597 -7.54 -15.18 22.56
C ASP A 597 -6.81 -16.54 22.59
N ALA A 598 -6.65 -17.13 23.76
CA ALA A 598 -6.02 -18.44 23.90
C ALA A 598 -7.01 -19.60 23.86
N GLY A 599 -6.51 -20.79 23.52
CA GLY A 599 -7.30 -22.01 23.53
C GLY A 599 -7.47 -22.60 24.93
N ASN A 600 -8.54 -23.35 25.12
CA ASN A 600 -8.87 -24.01 26.39
C ASN A 600 -8.08 -25.30 26.56
N GLY A 601 -7.80 -25.69 27.80
CA GLY A 601 -7.27 -27.00 28.13
C GLY A 601 -8.33 -28.09 27.94
N GLY A 602 -7.90 -29.25 27.48
CA GLY A 602 -8.77 -30.42 27.29
C GLY A 602 -9.19 -31.04 28.61
N SER A 603 -10.38 -31.64 28.70
CA SER A 603 -10.78 -32.38 29.91
C SER A 603 -10.04 -33.71 29.98
N GLY A 604 -9.71 -34.19 31.18
CA GLY A 604 -9.16 -35.54 31.37
C GLY A 604 -10.20 -36.63 31.08
N GLY A 605 -9.74 -37.76 30.56
CA GLY A 605 -10.56 -38.94 30.36
C GLY A 605 -10.89 -39.63 31.69
N SER A 606 -12.09 -40.19 31.82
CA SER A 606 -12.40 -41.03 32.99
C SER A 606 -11.56 -42.31 33.03
N GLY A 607 -11.41 -42.89 34.22
CA GLY A 607 -10.94 -44.27 34.39
C GLY A 607 -12.06 -45.28 34.12
N VAL A 608 -11.72 -46.43 33.53
CA VAL A 608 -12.65 -47.57 33.31
C VAL A 608 -12.03 -48.95 33.59
N LEU A 609 -10.72 -49.04 33.86
CA LEU A 609 -9.98 -50.31 33.93
C LEU A 609 -10.05 -50.99 35.31
N GLY A 610 -11.23 -51.00 35.92
CA GLY A 610 -11.42 -51.31 37.35
C GLY A 610 -10.93 -50.16 38.24
N GLY A 611 -11.22 -50.22 39.54
CA GLY A 611 -10.88 -49.15 40.47
C GLY A 611 -9.45 -49.21 41.02
N GLY A 612 -9.22 -48.60 42.19
CA GLY A 612 -7.91 -48.48 42.83
C GLY A 612 -6.93 -47.63 42.02
N ALA A 613 -5.63 -47.89 42.20
CA ALA A 613 -4.55 -47.06 41.63
C ALA A 613 -4.46 -47.05 40.09
N LEU A 614 -5.04 -48.05 39.42
CA LEU A 614 -5.11 -48.14 37.94
C LEU A 614 -6.43 -47.56 37.38
N GLY A 615 -7.39 -47.27 38.24
CA GLY A 615 -8.70 -46.70 37.90
C GLY A 615 -8.77 -45.18 37.90
N GLY A 616 -7.62 -44.50 37.89
CA GLY A 616 -7.57 -43.04 37.96
C GLY A 616 -8.28 -42.37 36.78
N GLY A 617 -9.02 -41.30 37.06
CA GLY A 617 -9.37 -40.32 36.04
C GLY A 617 -8.18 -39.43 35.71
N GLY A 618 -8.04 -39.06 34.44
CA GLY A 618 -6.97 -38.18 33.96
C GLY A 618 -7.16 -36.75 34.42
N ASN A 619 -6.08 -36.01 34.55
CA ASN A 619 -6.12 -34.59 34.88
C ASN A 619 -6.59 -33.76 33.68
N GLY A 620 -7.23 -32.63 33.95
CA GLY A 620 -7.53 -31.63 32.93
C GLY A 620 -6.27 -30.87 32.47
N GLY A 621 -6.20 -30.56 31.19
CA GLY A 621 -5.16 -29.73 30.60
C GLY A 621 -5.29 -28.27 31.04
N SER A 622 -4.18 -27.55 31.05
CA SER A 622 -4.17 -26.12 31.39
C SER A 622 -4.61 -25.26 30.19
N GLY A 623 -5.32 -24.16 30.45
CA GLY A 623 -5.67 -23.17 29.44
C GLY A 623 -4.46 -22.33 29.00
N GLY A 624 -4.48 -21.86 27.75
CA GLY A 624 -3.39 -21.06 27.20
C GLY A 624 -3.39 -19.60 27.70
N ASN A 625 -2.23 -18.94 27.65
CA ASN A 625 -2.10 -17.50 27.92
C ASN A 625 -2.58 -16.67 26.72
N GLY A 626 -3.38 -15.63 26.97
CA GLY A 626 -3.88 -14.73 25.94
C GLY A 626 -2.78 -13.85 25.33
N GLY A 627 -2.93 -13.49 24.06
CA GLY A 627 -1.93 -12.71 23.32
C GLY A 627 -1.83 -11.25 23.78
N GLY A 628 -0.62 -10.70 23.82
CA GLY A 628 -0.41 -9.27 24.10
C GLY A 628 -0.92 -8.38 22.97
N GLY A 629 -1.56 -7.25 23.31
CA GLY A 629 -2.02 -6.25 22.36
C GLY A 629 -0.87 -5.43 21.77
N GLY A 630 -0.94 -5.14 20.47
CA GLY A 630 0.07 -4.36 19.75
C GLY A 630 0.05 -2.88 20.14
N LYS A 631 1.20 -2.20 20.06
CA LYS A 631 1.28 -0.76 20.34
C LYS A 631 0.63 0.06 19.22
N GLY A 632 0.07 1.21 19.56
CA GLY A 632 -0.35 2.21 18.58
C GLY A 632 0.86 2.88 17.91
N GLY A 633 0.65 3.40 16.70
CA GLY A 633 1.67 4.13 15.96
C GLY A 633 1.86 5.56 16.44
N ALA A 634 3.10 6.05 16.42
CA ALA A 634 3.42 7.44 16.72
C ALA A 634 2.84 8.40 15.64
N ALA A 635 2.74 9.68 15.96
CA ALA A 635 2.37 10.74 15.00
C ALA A 635 3.09 12.04 15.39
N ALA A 636 3.70 12.73 14.43
CA ALA A 636 4.40 13.98 14.70
C ALA A 636 3.42 15.16 14.88
N HIS A 637 2.42 15.24 13.99
CA HIS A 637 1.48 16.35 13.88
C HIS A 637 0.02 15.87 13.67
N GLY A 638 -0.32 14.71 14.23
CA GLY A 638 -1.67 14.14 14.23
C GLY A 638 -1.93 13.35 15.52
N THR A 639 -3.07 12.69 15.64
CA THR A 639 -3.34 11.86 16.82
C THR A 639 -2.50 10.60 16.80
N VAL A 640 -1.79 10.29 17.89
CA VAL A 640 -1.15 8.98 18.05
C VAL A 640 -2.20 7.85 18.02
N GLY A 641 -1.83 6.70 17.47
CA GLY A 641 -2.70 5.54 17.46
C GLY A 641 -2.95 5.00 18.86
N ALA A 642 -4.15 4.47 19.11
CA ALA A 642 -4.41 3.68 20.31
C ALA A 642 -3.70 2.32 20.23
N GLY A 643 -3.32 1.75 21.37
CA GLY A 643 -2.92 0.33 21.43
C GLY A 643 -4.09 -0.61 21.21
N GLY A 644 -3.80 -1.86 20.84
CA GLY A 644 -4.79 -2.92 20.79
C GLY A 644 -5.02 -3.55 22.17
N GLN A 645 -6.20 -4.13 22.39
CA GLN A 645 -6.50 -4.87 23.61
C GLN A 645 -5.65 -6.14 23.70
N GLY A 646 -5.40 -6.64 24.90
CA GLY A 646 -4.90 -8.01 25.11
C GLY A 646 -6.00 -9.05 24.88
N GLY A 647 -5.62 -10.24 24.44
CA GLY A 647 -6.53 -11.38 24.24
C GLY A 647 -6.89 -12.08 25.55
N ALA A 648 -8.06 -12.71 25.59
CA ALA A 648 -8.51 -13.51 26.71
C ALA A 648 -7.66 -14.78 26.91
N ALA A 649 -7.61 -15.26 28.14
CA ALA A 649 -6.95 -16.52 28.48
C ALA A 649 -7.90 -17.72 28.36
N GLY A 650 -7.32 -18.89 28.10
CA GLY A 650 -8.05 -20.14 28.04
C GLY A 650 -8.49 -20.62 29.42
N PHE A 651 -9.64 -21.28 29.46
CA PHE A 651 -10.12 -22.05 30.60
C PHE A 651 -9.27 -23.30 30.81
N GLY A 652 -9.11 -23.72 32.06
CA GLY A 652 -8.58 -25.05 32.37
C GLY A 652 -9.61 -26.14 32.08
N GLY A 653 -9.17 -27.28 31.58
CA GLY A 653 -10.04 -28.44 31.35
C GLY A 653 -10.43 -29.14 32.65
N ASN A 654 -11.56 -29.84 32.66
CA ASN A 654 -12.01 -30.57 33.86
C ASN A 654 -11.24 -31.89 34.04
N GLY A 655 -11.04 -32.34 35.27
CA GLY A 655 -10.53 -33.67 35.55
C GLY A 655 -11.56 -34.78 35.23
N GLY A 656 -11.07 -35.93 34.77
CA GLY A 656 -11.89 -37.12 34.51
C GLY A 656 -12.31 -37.82 35.80
N ASN A 657 -13.43 -38.54 35.79
CA ASN A 657 -13.86 -39.32 36.96
C ASN A 657 -13.02 -40.60 37.10
N GLY A 658 -12.79 -41.06 38.33
CA GLY A 658 -12.24 -42.40 38.55
C GLY A 658 -13.27 -43.49 38.25
N SER A 659 -12.81 -44.71 37.94
CA SER A 659 -13.67 -45.88 37.78
C SER A 659 -14.17 -46.41 39.12
N ASP A 660 -15.39 -46.95 39.12
CA ASP A 660 -15.90 -47.74 40.23
C ASP A 660 -15.08 -49.03 40.41
N GLY A 661 -14.98 -49.52 41.64
CA GLY A 661 -14.43 -50.82 41.97
C GLY A 661 -15.19 -51.94 41.26
N SER A 662 -14.47 -52.87 40.63
CA SER A 662 -15.06 -53.80 39.65
C SER A 662 -15.23 -55.23 40.15
N SER A 663 -14.59 -55.59 41.26
CA SER A 663 -14.64 -56.94 41.85
C SER A 663 -14.11 -56.95 43.28
N SER A 664 -14.28 -58.04 44.01
CA SER A 664 -13.64 -58.23 45.33
C SER A 664 -12.09 -58.30 45.28
N LEU A 665 -11.48 -58.37 44.09
CA LEU A 665 -10.02 -58.31 43.88
C LEU A 665 -9.54 -56.90 43.48
N ILE A 666 -10.44 -56.05 42.99
CA ILE A 666 -10.20 -54.62 42.73
C ILE A 666 -11.37 -53.85 43.35
N PRO A 667 -11.46 -53.83 44.70
CA PRO A 667 -12.69 -53.39 45.37
C PRO A 667 -12.77 -51.88 45.49
N ASP A 668 -11.66 -51.19 45.78
CA ASP A 668 -11.65 -49.73 45.93
C ASP A 668 -11.94 -49.02 44.61
N GLY A 669 -12.61 -47.88 44.66
CA GLY A 669 -12.80 -46.99 43.51
C GLY A 669 -11.53 -46.19 43.17
N GLY A 670 -11.41 -45.80 41.90
CA GLY A 670 -10.29 -44.98 41.41
C GLY A 670 -10.42 -43.51 41.82
N LYS A 671 -9.28 -42.81 41.96
CA LYS A 671 -9.27 -41.35 42.22
C LYS A 671 -9.74 -40.57 40.98
N GLY A 672 -10.55 -39.53 41.18
CA GLY A 672 -10.85 -38.55 40.16
C GLY A 672 -9.63 -37.67 39.84
N GLY A 673 -9.41 -37.37 38.57
CA GLY A 673 -8.29 -36.53 38.12
C GLY A 673 -8.46 -35.07 38.52
N ASP A 674 -7.36 -34.36 38.68
CA ASP A 674 -7.36 -32.95 39.09
C ASP A 674 -7.70 -32.04 37.89
N GLY A 675 -8.40 -30.94 38.13
CA GLY A 675 -8.76 -29.94 37.12
C GLY A 675 -7.56 -29.11 36.67
N GLY A 676 -7.53 -28.76 35.40
CA GLY A 676 -6.46 -27.96 34.81
C GLY A 676 -6.51 -26.50 35.24
N ASN A 677 -5.34 -25.85 35.30
CA ASN A 677 -5.23 -24.43 35.61
C ASN A 677 -5.66 -23.58 34.40
N ALA A 678 -6.26 -22.41 34.63
CA ALA A 678 -6.48 -21.45 33.56
C ALA A 678 -5.18 -20.72 33.17
N GLY A 679 -5.15 -20.19 31.96
CA GLY A 679 -4.06 -19.33 31.50
C GLY A 679 -4.17 -17.89 32.02
N THR A 680 -3.15 -17.07 31.77
CA THR A 680 -3.14 -15.65 32.11
C THR A 680 -3.62 -14.77 30.96
N SER A 681 -4.33 -13.67 31.29
CA SER A 681 -4.83 -12.69 30.32
C SER A 681 -3.69 -12.00 29.57
N GLY A 682 -3.84 -11.82 28.26
CA GLY A 682 -2.93 -10.97 27.49
C GLY A 682 -2.96 -9.52 27.96
N SER A 683 -1.82 -8.84 27.95
CA SER A 683 -1.72 -7.43 28.35
C SER A 683 -2.13 -6.47 27.22
N GLY A 684 -2.71 -5.32 27.57
CA GLY A 684 -3.06 -4.30 26.59
C GLY A 684 -1.82 -3.59 26.01
N GLY A 685 -1.88 -3.22 24.73
CA GLY A 685 -0.84 -2.42 24.08
C GLY A 685 -0.89 -0.95 24.48
N PHE A 686 0.25 -0.26 24.50
CA PHE A 686 0.29 1.19 24.72
C PHE A 686 -0.09 1.98 23.46
N ASN A 687 -0.63 3.19 23.63
CA ASN A 687 -0.78 4.15 22.54
C ASN A 687 0.59 4.58 21.97
N GLY A 688 0.59 5.23 20.80
CA GLY A 688 1.82 5.64 20.11
C GLY A 688 2.65 6.74 20.79
N ALA A 689 2.25 7.20 21.98
CA ALA A 689 3.06 8.04 22.86
C ALA A 689 3.71 7.24 24.02
N GLY A 690 3.33 5.96 24.21
CA GLY A 690 3.80 5.13 25.31
C GLY A 690 3.16 5.41 26.68
N VAL A 691 2.11 6.25 26.74
CA VAL A 691 1.54 6.76 28.01
C VAL A 691 0.26 6.03 28.42
N ASN A 692 -0.67 5.82 27.48
CA ASN A 692 -1.97 5.23 27.79
C ASN A 692 -2.00 3.78 27.33
N GLN A 693 -2.18 2.83 28.25
CA GLN A 693 -2.36 1.42 27.93
C GLN A 693 -3.82 1.14 27.53
N ALA A 694 -4.00 0.22 26.58
CA ALA A 694 -5.27 -0.44 26.30
C ALA A 694 -5.62 -1.43 27.43
N ALA A 695 -6.82 -2.00 27.41
CA ALA A 695 -7.22 -3.00 28.40
C ALA A 695 -6.50 -4.34 28.19
N ASN A 696 -6.25 -5.03 29.31
CA ASN A 696 -5.89 -6.44 29.31
C ASN A 696 -7.10 -7.30 28.91
N GLY A 697 -6.84 -8.52 28.44
CA GLY A 697 -7.91 -9.49 28.16
C GLY A 697 -8.57 -10.04 29.42
N ALA A 698 -9.59 -10.88 29.23
CA ALA A 698 -10.20 -11.62 30.34
C ALA A 698 -9.25 -12.71 30.89
N GLY A 699 -9.34 -12.99 32.19
CA GLY A 699 -8.71 -14.18 32.79
C GLY A 699 -9.61 -15.40 32.63
N GLY A 700 -9.01 -16.58 32.46
CA GLY A 700 -9.73 -17.85 32.41
C GLY A 700 -10.06 -18.39 33.81
N ASN A 701 -11.08 -19.23 33.93
CA ASN A 701 -11.35 -20.01 35.14
C ASN A 701 -10.62 -21.36 35.09
N GLY A 702 -10.19 -21.87 36.24
CA GLY A 702 -9.67 -23.23 36.37
C GLY A 702 -10.77 -24.28 36.21
N GLY A 703 -10.41 -25.47 35.73
CA GLY A 703 -11.34 -26.58 35.55
C GLY A 703 -11.70 -27.28 36.86
N SER A 704 -12.86 -27.91 36.91
CA SER A 704 -13.29 -28.69 38.08
C SER A 704 -12.52 -30.00 38.18
N GLY A 705 -12.20 -30.45 39.40
CA GLY A 705 -11.72 -31.82 39.63
C GLY A 705 -12.79 -32.87 39.32
N GLY A 706 -12.35 -34.02 38.83
CA GLY A 706 -13.21 -35.17 38.57
C GLY A 706 -13.64 -35.88 39.85
N LYS A 707 -14.73 -36.65 39.80
CA LYS A 707 -15.22 -37.41 40.96
C LYS A 707 -14.38 -38.67 41.19
N GLY A 708 -14.23 -39.07 42.44
CA GLY A 708 -13.77 -40.42 42.76
C GLY A 708 -14.82 -41.47 42.39
N GLY A 709 -14.39 -42.64 41.94
CA GLY A 709 -15.27 -43.79 41.66
C GLY A 709 -15.75 -44.46 42.95
N ASN A 710 -16.88 -45.13 42.90
CA ASN A 710 -17.46 -45.83 44.05
C ASN A 710 -16.71 -47.13 44.37
N GLY A 711 -16.79 -47.60 45.61
CA GLY A 711 -16.28 -48.90 46.02
C GLY A 711 -17.22 -50.06 45.62
N PHE A 712 -16.64 -51.22 45.35
CA PHE A 712 -17.36 -52.45 45.02
C PHE A 712 -18.17 -52.99 46.21
N ASN A 713 -19.45 -53.32 45.97
CA ASN A 713 -20.29 -54.02 46.94
C ASN A 713 -19.84 -55.49 47.06
N THR A 714 -19.57 -55.96 48.28
CA THR A 714 -19.23 -57.38 48.48
C THR A 714 -20.42 -58.31 48.19
N ILE A 715 -20.10 -59.46 47.60
CA ILE A 715 -21.08 -60.51 47.26
C ILE A 715 -21.01 -61.70 48.25
N THR A 716 -19.95 -61.77 49.07
CA THR A 716 -19.71 -62.89 50.00
C THR A 716 -19.38 -62.41 51.41
N ALA A 717 -19.78 -63.19 52.42
CA ALA A 717 -19.53 -62.92 53.84
C ALA A 717 -18.04 -62.93 54.27
N ILE A 718 -17.13 -63.19 53.33
CA ILE A 718 -15.67 -63.20 53.52
C ILE A 718 -14.92 -62.21 52.60
N GLY A 719 -15.64 -61.41 51.82
CA GLY A 719 -15.06 -60.37 50.97
C GLY A 719 -14.75 -59.08 51.74
N VAL A 720 -13.95 -58.19 51.14
CA VAL A 720 -13.74 -56.83 51.64
C VAL A 720 -14.49 -55.86 50.72
N ALA A 721 -15.34 -55.01 51.29
CA ALA A 721 -16.08 -54.00 50.54
C ALA A 721 -15.17 -52.82 50.18
N GLY A 722 -15.35 -52.29 48.97
CA GLY A 722 -14.47 -51.27 48.41
C GLY A 722 -14.59 -49.92 49.10
N ASN A 723 -13.48 -49.24 49.29
CA ASN A 723 -13.50 -47.82 49.65
C ASN A 723 -13.82 -46.98 48.41
N GLY A 724 -14.51 -45.86 48.58
CA GLY A 724 -14.68 -44.86 47.53
C GLY A 724 -13.35 -44.19 47.20
N GLY A 725 -13.09 -43.97 45.91
CA GLY A 725 -11.92 -43.23 45.46
C GLY A 725 -11.96 -41.76 45.88
N ALA A 726 -10.79 -41.13 46.05
CA ALA A 726 -10.71 -39.71 46.36
C ALA A 726 -11.11 -38.83 45.15
N GLY A 727 -11.62 -37.64 45.43
CA GLY A 727 -11.92 -36.63 44.41
C GLY A 727 -10.67 -36.01 43.78
N GLY A 728 -10.89 -35.36 42.64
CA GLY A 728 -9.95 -34.47 41.97
C GLY A 728 -9.90 -33.09 42.62
N ASN A 729 -8.73 -32.49 42.73
CA ASN A 729 -8.62 -31.08 43.13
C ASN A 729 -9.08 -30.17 41.98
N GLY A 730 -9.62 -28.99 42.28
CA GLY A 730 -9.93 -27.98 41.27
C GLY A 730 -8.70 -27.21 40.81
N GLY A 731 -8.64 -26.85 39.53
CA GLY A 731 -7.52 -26.07 38.96
C GLY A 731 -7.58 -24.59 39.35
N SER A 732 -6.44 -23.90 39.36
CA SER A 732 -6.37 -22.47 39.70
C SER A 732 -6.93 -21.56 38.60
N GLY A 733 -7.56 -20.47 39.00
CA GLY A 733 -7.96 -19.38 38.10
C GLY A 733 -6.78 -18.62 37.49
N GLY A 734 -6.97 -18.12 36.28
CA GLY A 734 -6.09 -17.16 35.63
C GLY A 734 -6.16 -15.78 36.30
N SER A 735 -5.35 -14.83 35.83
CA SER A 735 -5.20 -13.46 36.39
C SER A 735 -6.45 -12.81 37.01
N ASN A 736 -7.60 -12.87 36.32
CA ASN A 736 -8.87 -12.28 36.74
C ASN A 736 -10.02 -13.31 36.83
N GLY A 737 -9.71 -14.61 36.92
CA GLY A 737 -10.68 -15.70 36.87
C GLY A 737 -10.78 -16.52 38.16
N ASN A 738 -11.83 -17.35 38.25
CA ASN A 738 -12.13 -18.16 39.42
C ASN A 738 -11.36 -19.48 39.40
N GLY A 739 -11.06 -20.02 40.59
CA GLY A 739 -10.63 -21.40 40.75
C GLY A 739 -11.77 -22.39 40.46
N GLY A 740 -11.42 -23.55 39.89
CA GLY A 740 -12.36 -24.64 39.66
C GLY A 740 -12.75 -25.33 40.98
N THR A 741 -13.91 -25.98 41.00
CA THR A 741 -14.38 -26.73 42.17
C THR A 741 -13.59 -28.03 42.34
N GLY A 742 -13.40 -28.48 43.59
CA GLY A 742 -13.03 -29.86 43.86
C GLY A 742 -14.10 -30.83 43.35
N GLY A 743 -13.67 -32.04 43.00
CA GLY A 743 -14.55 -33.16 42.68
C GLY A 743 -14.90 -33.94 43.94
N ALA A 744 -16.12 -34.46 44.00
CA ALA A 744 -16.59 -35.26 45.13
C ALA A 744 -15.83 -36.59 45.26
N GLY A 745 -15.69 -37.08 46.49
CA GLY A 745 -15.25 -38.45 46.76
C GLY A 745 -16.30 -39.48 46.34
N GLY A 746 -15.85 -40.69 46.02
CA GLY A 746 -16.74 -41.81 45.70
C GLY A 746 -17.45 -42.39 46.93
N ILE A 747 -18.57 -43.08 46.72
CA ILE A 747 -19.31 -43.74 47.79
C ILE A 747 -18.61 -45.07 48.16
N GLY A 748 -18.55 -45.41 49.45
CA GLY A 748 -18.04 -46.71 49.89
C GLY A 748 -18.99 -47.86 49.52
N GLY A 749 -18.43 -49.01 49.16
CA GLY A 749 -19.17 -50.20 48.79
C GLY A 749 -19.84 -50.87 50.00
N ASN A 750 -20.98 -51.51 49.77
CA ASN A 750 -21.74 -52.20 50.81
C ASN A 750 -21.08 -53.52 51.24
N GLY A 751 -21.22 -53.82 52.53
CA GLY A 751 -20.97 -55.15 53.09
C GLY A 751 -22.03 -56.15 52.61
N ALA A 752 -21.63 -57.42 52.46
CA ALA A 752 -22.55 -58.53 52.20
C ALA A 752 -23.28 -58.95 53.49
N ASP A 753 -24.46 -59.55 53.36
CA ASP A 753 -25.11 -60.20 54.50
C ASP A 753 -24.25 -61.35 55.06
N GLY A 754 -24.27 -61.51 56.39
CA GLY A 754 -23.57 -62.59 57.08
C GLY A 754 -24.17 -63.96 56.74
N LEU A 755 -23.31 -64.97 56.56
CA LEU A 755 -23.78 -66.33 56.27
C LEU A 755 -24.37 -66.96 57.54
N ALA A 756 -25.68 -66.76 57.73
CA ALA A 756 -26.43 -67.16 58.93
C ALA A 756 -26.22 -68.63 59.35
N ALA A 757 -26.03 -69.54 58.39
CA ALA A 757 -25.75 -70.96 58.63
C ALA A 757 -24.43 -71.23 59.38
N LEU A 758 -23.51 -70.26 59.44
CA LEU A 758 -22.24 -70.34 60.17
C LEU A 758 -22.17 -69.38 61.37
N GLY A 759 -23.24 -68.62 61.66
CA GLY A 759 -23.25 -67.58 62.70
C GLY A 759 -22.25 -66.43 62.46
N GLN A 760 -21.79 -66.26 61.22
CA GLN A 760 -20.80 -65.24 60.86
C GLN A 760 -21.47 -63.89 60.60
N ASN A 761 -20.90 -62.82 61.17
CA ASN A 761 -21.24 -61.45 60.80
C ASN A 761 -20.89 -61.20 59.32
N GLY A 762 -21.65 -60.31 58.66
CA GLY A 762 -21.25 -59.78 57.35
C GLY A 762 -19.98 -58.92 57.45
N PRO A 763 -19.20 -58.78 56.37
CA PRO A 763 -18.06 -57.88 56.34
C PRO A 763 -18.52 -56.41 56.45
N ASN A 764 -17.66 -55.57 57.01
CA ASN A 764 -17.91 -54.13 57.06
C ASN A 764 -18.06 -53.55 55.65
N GLY A 765 -18.96 -52.56 55.48
CA GLY A 765 -18.94 -51.68 54.31
C GLY A 765 -17.65 -50.86 54.25
N GLY A 766 -17.23 -50.50 53.04
CA GLY A 766 -16.04 -49.70 52.79
C GLY A 766 -16.27 -48.23 53.11
N HIS A 767 -15.19 -47.47 53.29
CA HIS A 767 -15.26 -46.05 53.61
C HIS A 767 -15.59 -45.21 52.37
N GLY A 768 -16.26 -44.06 52.56
CA GLY A 768 -16.39 -43.06 51.50
C GLY A 768 -15.04 -42.40 51.19
N GLY A 769 -14.84 -42.01 49.94
CA GLY A 769 -13.65 -41.29 49.51
C GLY A 769 -13.64 -39.83 50.00
N ALA A 770 -12.46 -39.27 50.18
CA ALA A 770 -12.32 -37.85 50.49
C ALA A 770 -12.65 -36.98 49.26
N GLY A 771 -13.35 -35.86 49.46
CA GLY A 771 -13.51 -34.83 48.43
C GLY A 771 -12.19 -34.12 48.10
N GLY A 772 -12.07 -33.63 46.86
CA GLY A 772 -10.92 -32.84 46.43
C GLY A 772 -10.99 -31.38 46.90
N THR A 773 -9.84 -30.70 46.93
CA THR A 773 -9.79 -29.28 47.31
C THR A 773 -10.28 -28.38 46.17
N GLY A 774 -10.81 -27.20 46.51
CA GLY A 774 -11.10 -26.16 45.53
C GLY A 774 -9.82 -25.46 45.04
N GLY A 775 -9.80 -25.09 43.77
CA GLY A 775 -8.68 -24.38 43.16
C GLY A 775 -8.55 -22.94 43.66
N ALA A 776 -7.32 -22.40 43.63
CA ALA A 776 -7.06 -21.01 43.98
C ALA A 776 -7.73 -20.03 42.99
N GLY A 777 -8.17 -18.87 43.49
CA GLY A 777 -8.63 -17.76 42.65
C GLY A 777 -7.46 -17.05 41.93
N GLY A 778 -7.81 -16.17 40.99
CA GLY A 778 -6.86 -15.45 40.15
C GLY A 778 -5.92 -14.50 40.88
N THR A 779 -4.73 -14.29 40.30
CA THR A 779 -3.62 -13.53 40.92
C THR A 779 -3.82 -12.03 41.03
N GLN A 780 -4.83 -11.46 40.35
CA GLN A 780 -5.26 -10.07 40.48
C GLN A 780 -6.72 -9.95 40.94
N ALA A 781 -7.59 -10.86 40.52
CA ALA A 781 -8.97 -10.98 40.98
C ALA A 781 -9.53 -12.39 40.71
N GLY A 782 -10.55 -12.78 41.47
CA GLY A 782 -11.27 -14.04 41.27
C GLY A 782 -11.49 -14.81 42.57
N ASN A 783 -12.56 -15.58 42.63
CA ASN A 783 -12.89 -16.40 43.79
C ASN A 783 -12.13 -17.72 43.76
N GLY A 784 -11.78 -18.26 44.93
CA GLY A 784 -11.41 -19.68 45.03
C GLY A 784 -12.60 -20.59 44.74
N GLY A 785 -12.33 -21.79 44.23
CA GLY A 785 -13.36 -22.82 44.06
C GLY A 785 -13.81 -23.42 45.39
N SER A 786 -14.99 -24.05 45.41
CA SER A 786 -15.41 -24.88 46.54
C SER A 786 -14.61 -26.18 46.61
N GLY A 787 -14.53 -26.81 47.78
CA GLY A 787 -14.23 -28.24 47.86
C GLY A 787 -15.32 -29.10 47.21
N GLY A 788 -15.02 -30.40 47.04
CA GLY A 788 -15.95 -31.43 46.57
C GLY A 788 -16.51 -32.32 47.66
#